data_AF-A0A101I7P4-F1
#
_entry.id   AF-A0A101I7P4-F1
#
_cell.length_a   1.000
_cell.length_b   1.000
_cell.length_c   1.000
_cell.angle_alpha   90.00
_cell.angle_beta   90.00
_cell.angle_gamma   90.00
#
_symmetry.space_group_name_H-M   'P 1'
#
loop_
_entity.id
_entity.type
_entity.pdbx_description
1 polymer ?
#
loop_
_entity_poly.entity_id
_entity_poly.type
_entity_poly.pdbx_seq_one_letter_code
_entity_poly.pdbx_strand_id
1 'polypeptide(L)'
;FTEILSEIEDVIAKIDPTVPYTLRFVEDLIPLVMDHLEEFLDLLDEDEEYLKRWASVFALQRSALDEDTLDELEEYLDDAEPAIRALVAVAFLRNVDDRGKETLEDLLGSDEVMVFSKPPQLLGEFALSMLQVYFPVEYPLPVFFRPETTDVSGGPCDYTVTVNIVFHGDGATQDLLDSWESDAEAVWNGPDGSREWQECCTVTFDFVFTLLEEGEEPPDDAHVIEIKDVRAAHTSYVNMPLPTPGSTETTTGVWDNLDTGNVVAHEIGHLMGLDDEYHYDEDDNYVNDNVQDEDPQSIMAQTWGNVSALPQHIDSIMALADIQCECDYIMTISPAYDVNISPGTHTVEVVVTKADGNPAKGITVTFTVIPGIDDTDVTTDDDGKASFSYSREFCYSNEDEIEAWAKCNADVMALKLWISLSEIEPIPEWPYDGQRDYPYSTPMLVVFDVGPEEAKDAENLEFVVTVYHKGEVIFTARSKETTIETGLELEPGEDYELEITPVSGPPETEGTSRRIEFTTAVATPEYVSPQDNMKVDLSASDAGIRSHEFAKMIEDTIVEAGYKYMGFFFGQCFGGGMFEDLKGFDNTLLKSAARWDERSYGHPDDTHNFWLEELRKAIENDRSIAHADDDAYKNDPCGPEKKEYGDGFVEHPQGLYDGDQYVKLSDEAESKHAIIFSGASGPGEKRHENDADNWEETLTSALLGFEVTKLVGATREDLETALAAVSQLMNENEVFIFIAAGHGSVGQLVEEEAQVPPYEGKEITFEADLKLLDILNEIGHEHLFITMDIPIGPDGIRPQVQVFLNDLTTDPFISDPEKERSEFGIHLEDIFWGADNVLYIFPLGELFDPDEVILIYDIFLDTGPVANVLPFDMP
;
A
#
# COMPACT_ATOMS: atom_id res chain seq x y z
N PHE A 1 5.75 17.25 -32.89
CA PHE A 1 7.05 17.56 -32.29
C PHE A 1 7.56 18.94 -32.69
N THR A 2 7.88 19.27 -33.95
CA THR A 2 8.36 20.64 -34.30
C THR A 2 7.26 21.71 -34.48
N GLU A 3 5.98 21.36 -34.39
CA GLU A 3 4.83 22.29 -34.60
C GLU A 3 4.18 22.79 -33.29
N ILE A 4 4.59 22.27 -32.11
CA ILE A 4 3.96 22.53 -30.81
C ILE A 4 4.81 23.47 -29.92
N LEU A 5 6.14 23.26 -29.85
CA LEU A 5 7.09 24.24 -29.30
C LEU A 5 6.92 25.66 -29.91
N SER A 6 6.32 25.73 -31.11
CA SER A 6 5.97 26.97 -31.81
C SER A 6 4.97 27.84 -31.05
N GLU A 7 4.01 27.28 -30.30
CA GLU A 7 2.90 28.06 -29.74
C GLU A 7 3.28 28.79 -28.45
N ILE A 8 4.03 28.12 -27.56
CA ILE A 8 4.58 28.73 -26.34
C ILE A 8 5.59 29.83 -26.70
N GLU A 9 6.53 29.54 -27.61
CA GLU A 9 7.48 30.54 -28.10
C GLU A 9 6.79 31.71 -28.82
N ASP A 10 5.73 31.46 -29.60
CA ASP A 10 4.96 32.52 -30.29
C ASP A 10 4.21 33.43 -29.30
N VAL A 11 3.77 32.90 -28.16
CA VAL A 11 3.16 33.70 -27.08
C VAL A 11 4.23 34.52 -26.37
N ILE A 12 5.34 33.90 -25.96
CA ILE A 12 6.46 34.60 -25.29
C ILE A 12 7.04 35.70 -26.19
N ALA A 13 7.16 35.46 -27.50
CA ALA A 13 7.64 36.44 -28.47
C ALA A 13 6.74 37.69 -28.59
N LYS A 14 5.48 37.64 -28.13
CA LYS A 14 4.60 38.81 -28.06
C LYS A 14 4.87 39.69 -26.83
N ILE A 15 5.63 39.19 -25.86
CA ILE A 15 5.92 39.85 -24.59
C ILE A 15 7.16 40.73 -24.75
N ASP A 16 6.99 42.04 -24.68
CA ASP A 16 8.07 43.01 -24.54
C ASP A 16 8.11 43.55 -23.09
N PRO A 17 9.13 43.19 -22.30
CA PRO A 17 9.35 43.69 -20.93
C PRO A 17 9.27 45.21 -20.80
N THR A 18 9.64 45.93 -21.86
CA THR A 18 9.69 47.39 -21.87
C THR A 18 8.36 48.05 -22.23
N VAL A 19 7.35 47.26 -22.61
CA VAL A 19 6.02 47.71 -23.00
C VAL A 19 4.96 47.06 -22.09
N PRO A 20 4.55 47.70 -20.97
CA PRO A 20 3.71 47.08 -19.94
C PRO A 20 2.36 46.48 -20.38
N TYR A 21 1.88 46.77 -21.59
CA TYR A 21 0.64 46.19 -22.12
C TYR A 21 0.83 44.80 -22.73
N THR A 22 2.05 44.45 -23.16
CA THR A 22 2.32 43.13 -23.75
C THR A 22 2.37 42.02 -22.71
N LEU A 23 2.59 42.35 -21.42
CA LEU A 23 2.57 41.37 -20.33
C LEU A 23 1.26 40.60 -20.24
N ARG A 24 0.12 41.17 -20.68
CA ARG A 24 -1.17 40.46 -20.71
C ARG A 24 -1.15 39.16 -21.54
N PHE A 25 -0.24 39.05 -22.52
CA PHE A 25 -0.16 37.86 -23.37
C PHE A 25 0.37 36.65 -22.62
N VAL A 26 1.00 36.84 -21.45
CA VAL A 26 1.42 35.72 -20.59
C VAL A 26 0.23 34.88 -20.12
N GLU A 27 -0.97 35.47 -20.01
CA GLU A 27 -2.18 34.72 -19.65
C GLU A 27 -2.58 33.70 -20.72
N ASP A 28 -2.16 33.90 -21.98
CA ASP A 28 -2.40 32.95 -23.08
C ASP A 28 -1.60 31.64 -22.88
N LEU A 29 -0.61 31.61 -21.97
CA LEU A 29 0.16 30.41 -21.62
C LEU A 29 -0.58 29.47 -20.65
N ILE A 30 -1.47 30.00 -19.80
CA ILE A 30 -2.13 29.22 -18.74
C ILE A 30 -2.90 28.01 -19.30
N PRO A 31 -3.70 28.12 -20.37
CA PRO A 31 -4.43 26.98 -20.92
C PRO A 31 -3.53 25.90 -21.53
N LEU A 32 -2.27 26.22 -21.82
CA LEU A 32 -1.32 25.30 -22.46
C LEU A 32 -0.59 24.41 -21.45
N VAL A 33 -0.54 24.80 -20.17
CA VAL A 33 0.26 24.13 -19.13
C VAL A 33 -0.04 22.63 -19.05
N MET A 34 -1.31 22.23 -19.01
CA MET A 34 -1.69 20.81 -18.84
C MET A 34 -1.30 19.92 -20.01
N ASP A 35 -1.26 20.47 -21.22
CA ASP A 35 -0.94 19.71 -22.43
C ASP A 35 0.58 19.71 -22.73
N HIS A 36 1.35 20.57 -22.04
CA HIS A 36 2.73 20.92 -22.36
C HIS A 36 3.64 21.06 -21.12
N LEU A 37 3.33 20.35 -20.03
CA LEU A 37 3.97 20.55 -18.73
C LEU A 37 5.51 20.41 -18.78
N GLU A 38 6.01 19.35 -19.42
CA GLU A 38 7.46 19.09 -19.60
C GLU A 38 8.16 20.26 -20.30
N GLU A 39 7.50 20.90 -21.26
CA GLU A 39 8.04 22.05 -22.01
C GLU A 39 8.06 23.32 -21.15
N PHE A 40 7.15 23.48 -20.17
CA PHE A 40 7.20 24.57 -19.20
C PHE A 40 8.34 24.38 -18.19
N LEU A 41 8.58 23.14 -17.74
CA LEU A 41 9.68 22.80 -16.85
C LEU A 41 11.03 23.00 -17.55
N ASP A 42 11.17 22.55 -18.80
CA ASP A 42 12.35 22.80 -19.65
C ASP A 42 12.67 24.30 -19.76
N LEU A 43 11.66 25.17 -19.86
CA LEU A 43 11.85 26.62 -19.92
C LEU A 43 12.33 27.22 -18.59
N LEU A 44 12.09 26.55 -17.47
CA LEU A 44 12.55 26.98 -16.14
C LEU A 44 14.04 26.67 -15.94
N ASP A 45 14.53 25.60 -16.57
CA ASP A 45 15.94 25.19 -16.64
C ASP A 45 16.82 26.07 -17.57
N GLU A 46 16.22 26.96 -18.39
CA GLU A 46 16.98 27.83 -19.32
C GLU A 46 17.68 29.01 -18.61
N ASP A 47 18.87 28.77 -18.05
CA ASP A 47 19.71 29.73 -17.31
C ASP A 47 19.92 31.12 -17.96
N GLU A 48 19.85 31.23 -19.31
CA GLU A 48 20.20 32.47 -20.03
C GLU A 48 18.99 33.36 -20.37
N GLU A 49 17.74 32.92 -20.17
CA GLU A 49 16.54 33.63 -20.64
C GLU A 49 15.49 33.89 -19.54
N TYR A 50 15.79 34.84 -18.66
CA TYR A 50 14.92 35.25 -17.53
C TYR A 50 13.44 35.46 -17.89
N LEU A 51 13.12 36.03 -19.07
CA LEU A 51 11.73 36.24 -19.51
C LEU A 51 10.97 34.92 -19.72
N LYS A 52 11.64 33.89 -20.26
CA LYS A 52 11.04 32.56 -20.47
C LYS A 52 10.80 31.86 -19.15
N ARG A 53 11.80 31.83 -18.27
CA ARG A 53 11.70 31.28 -16.90
C ARG A 53 10.53 31.92 -16.15
N TRP A 54 10.45 33.26 -16.19
CA TRP A 54 9.38 34.01 -15.56
C TRP A 54 8.00 33.70 -16.16
N ALA A 55 7.88 33.67 -17.49
CA ALA A 55 6.63 33.38 -18.16
C ALA A 55 6.14 31.95 -17.88
N SER A 56 7.09 31.01 -17.76
CA SER A 56 6.81 29.63 -17.39
C SER A 56 6.24 29.53 -15.97
N VAL A 57 6.98 30.00 -14.97
CA VAL A 57 6.52 29.95 -13.57
C VAL A 57 5.24 30.74 -13.35
N PHE A 58 5.04 31.86 -14.07
CA PHE A 58 3.78 32.62 -14.03
C PHE A 58 2.57 31.76 -14.43
N ALA A 59 2.73 30.91 -15.44
CA ALA A 59 1.68 30.03 -15.91
C ALA A 59 1.48 28.84 -14.95
N LEU A 60 2.58 28.22 -14.50
CA LEU A 60 2.55 27.10 -13.54
C LEU A 60 1.85 27.47 -12.24
N GLN A 61 2.18 28.61 -11.63
CA GLN A 61 1.50 29.08 -10.41
C GLN A 61 0.00 29.36 -10.57
N ARG A 62 -0.51 29.36 -11.82
CA ARG A 62 -1.91 29.59 -12.13
C ARG A 62 -2.69 28.34 -12.55
N SER A 63 -2.03 27.20 -12.56
CA SER A 63 -2.58 25.92 -12.96
C SER A 63 -2.75 24.99 -11.76
N ALA A 64 -3.58 23.96 -11.93
CA ALA A 64 -3.66 22.86 -10.97
C ALA A 64 -2.54 21.87 -11.29
N LEU A 65 -1.68 21.61 -10.32
CA LEU A 65 -0.48 20.76 -10.47
C LEU A 65 -0.65 19.51 -9.59
N ASP A 66 -0.09 18.39 -10.02
CA ASP A 66 0.00 17.18 -9.19
C ASP A 66 1.26 17.18 -8.33
N GLU A 67 1.34 16.23 -7.39
CA GLU A 67 2.45 16.13 -6.44
C GLU A 67 3.80 15.92 -7.15
N ASP A 68 3.85 15.07 -8.17
CA ASP A 68 5.07 14.80 -8.94
C ASP A 68 5.62 16.11 -9.56
N THR A 69 4.75 16.97 -10.08
CA THR A 69 5.13 18.28 -10.61
C THR A 69 5.62 19.23 -9.51
N LEU A 70 4.98 19.20 -8.33
CA LEU A 70 5.40 20.03 -7.19
C LEU A 70 6.78 19.61 -6.69
N ASP A 71 7.07 18.31 -6.65
CA ASP A 71 8.39 17.78 -6.30
C ASP A 71 9.48 18.25 -7.28
N GLU A 72 9.18 18.32 -8.57
CA GLU A 72 10.10 18.90 -9.56
C GLU A 72 10.30 20.42 -9.38
N LEU A 73 9.29 21.14 -8.86
CA LEU A 73 9.38 22.57 -8.59
C LEU A 73 10.10 22.91 -7.28
N GLU A 74 10.30 21.94 -6.39
CA GLU A 74 10.84 22.16 -5.04
C GLU A 74 12.24 22.81 -5.08
N GLU A 75 13.10 22.41 -6.01
CA GLU A 75 14.44 22.98 -6.13
C GLU A 75 14.45 24.48 -6.48
N TYR A 76 13.36 24.99 -7.07
CA TYR A 76 13.21 26.38 -7.48
C TYR A 76 12.67 27.29 -6.38
N LEU A 77 12.30 26.74 -5.20
CA LEU A 77 12.07 27.55 -4.00
C LEU A 77 13.35 28.28 -3.56
N ASP A 78 14.51 27.73 -3.92
CA ASP A 78 15.85 28.29 -3.66
C ASP A 78 16.48 28.97 -4.91
N ASP A 79 15.70 29.26 -5.95
CA ASP A 79 16.21 29.87 -7.19
C ASP A 79 17.00 31.17 -6.96
N ALA A 80 18.05 31.38 -7.74
CA ALA A 80 18.88 32.58 -7.64
C ALA A 80 18.08 33.87 -7.84
N GLU A 81 17.03 33.84 -8.68
CA GLU A 81 16.19 34.99 -8.98
C GLU A 81 14.99 35.09 -8.03
N PRO A 82 14.91 36.13 -7.18
CA PRO A 82 13.89 36.23 -6.12
C PRO A 82 12.45 36.25 -6.64
N ALA A 83 12.25 36.77 -7.85
CA ALA A 83 10.93 36.76 -8.49
C ALA A 83 10.50 35.37 -8.96
N ILE A 84 11.43 34.48 -9.32
CA ILE A 84 11.09 33.09 -9.66
C ILE A 84 10.67 32.36 -8.37
N ARG A 85 11.49 32.44 -7.31
CA ARG A 85 11.17 31.90 -5.98
C ARG A 85 9.78 32.28 -5.49
N ALA A 86 9.46 33.58 -5.56
CA ALA A 86 8.17 34.10 -5.15
C ALA A 86 6.98 33.48 -5.91
N LEU A 87 7.14 33.20 -7.20
CA LEU A 87 6.06 32.67 -8.03
C LEU A 87 5.95 31.15 -7.88
N VAL A 88 7.07 30.43 -7.72
CA VAL A 88 7.09 29.00 -7.38
C VAL A 88 6.40 28.79 -6.03
N ALA A 89 6.76 29.57 -5.01
CA ALA A 89 6.14 29.51 -3.70
C ALA A 89 4.61 29.65 -3.74
N VAL A 90 4.09 30.55 -4.59
CA VAL A 90 2.64 30.69 -4.80
C VAL A 90 2.02 29.48 -5.50
N ALA A 91 2.77 28.78 -6.36
CA ALA A 91 2.30 27.55 -7.00
C ALA A 91 2.03 26.44 -5.96
N PHE A 92 2.91 26.28 -4.97
CA PHE A 92 2.70 25.38 -3.83
C PHE A 92 1.46 25.77 -3.02
N LEU A 93 1.39 27.02 -2.55
CA LEU A 93 0.27 27.49 -1.72
C LEU A 93 -1.09 27.37 -2.42
N ARG A 94 -1.14 27.60 -3.73
CA ARG A 94 -2.36 27.46 -4.51
C ARG A 94 -2.84 26.01 -4.63
N ASN A 95 -1.92 25.05 -4.62
CA ASN A 95 -2.23 23.62 -4.64
C ASN A 95 -2.32 23.02 -3.22
N VAL A 96 -2.51 23.87 -2.20
CA VAL A 96 -2.72 23.47 -0.79
C VAL A 96 -1.49 22.79 -0.19
N ASP A 97 -0.30 23.22 -0.62
CA ASP A 97 0.98 22.78 -0.10
C ASP A 97 1.73 23.96 0.54
N ASP A 98 2.09 23.81 1.81
CA ASP A 98 2.70 24.86 2.63
C ASP A 98 4.21 25.02 2.43
N ARG A 99 4.89 24.16 1.63
CA ARG A 99 6.33 24.24 1.33
C ARG A 99 6.76 25.62 0.82
N GLY A 100 5.89 26.33 0.10
CA GLY A 100 6.15 27.68 -0.39
C GLY A 100 6.12 28.80 0.66
N LYS A 101 5.65 28.54 1.88
CA LYS A 101 5.46 29.58 2.91
C LYS A 101 6.78 30.20 3.34
N GLU A 102 7.76 29.39 3.73
CA GLU A 102 9.07 29.86 4.23
C GLU A 102 9.78 30.74 3.21
N THR A 103 9.70 30.39 1.92
CA THR A 103 10.25 31.20 0.82
C THR A 103 9.61 32.58 0.72
N LEU A 104 8.29 32.72 0.94
CA LEU A 104 7.65 34.04 0.96
C LEU A 104 8.03 34.84 2.20
N GLU A 105 8.19 34.18 3.35
CA GLU A 105 8.64 34.83 4.60
C GLU A 105 10.06 35.38 4.45
N ASP A 106 10.96 34.64 3.80
CA ASP A 106 12.32 35.06 3.48
C ASP A 106 12.38 36.28 2.53
N LEU A 107 11.32 36.50 1.76
CA LEU A 107 11.20 37.65 0.86
C LEU A 107 10.59 38.87 1.54
N LEU A 108 10.09 38.76 2.77
CA LEU A 108 9.59 39.90 3.54
C LEU A 108 10.71 40.92 3.76
N GLY A 109 10.45 42.18 3.37
CA GLY A 109 11.43 43.26 3.42
C GLY A 109 12.37 43.35 2.22
N SER A 110 12.16 42.54 1.17
CA SER A 110 12.87 42.73 -0.10
C SER A 110 12.43 44.01 -0.82
N ASP A 111 13.40 44.89 -1.10
CA ASP A 111 13.24 46.12 -1.90
C ASP A 111 13.37 45.86 -3.41
N GLU A 112 13.51 44.61 -3.84
CA GLU A 112 13.61 44.27 -5.25
C GLU A 112 12.26 44.44 -5.95
N VAL A 113 12.28 44.90 -7.20
CA VAL A 113 11.06 45.13 -7.97
C VAL A 113 10.74 43.88 -8.77
N MET A 114 9.50 43.38 -8.66
CA MET A 114 8.99 42.37 -9.57
C MET A 114 8.82 42.98 -10.97
N VAL A 115 9.83 42.78 -11.82
CA VAL A 115 10.00 43.45 -13.13
C VAL A 115 8.78 43.29 -14.05
N PHE A 116 8.00 42.22 -13.85
CA PHE A 116 6.87 41.84 -14.69
C PHE A 116 5.50 41.89 -13.99
N SER A 117 5.34 42.73 -12.97
CA SER A 117 4.03 43.01 -12.37
C SER A 117 3.44 44.34 -12.86
N LYS A 118 2.11 44.48 -12.85
CA LYS A 118 1.43 45.73 -13.20
C LYS A 118 0.39 46.14 -12.14
N PRO A 119 0.61 47.24 -11.40
CA PRO A 119 1.83 48.07 -11.39
C PRO A 119 3.07 47.27 -10.92
N PRO A 120 4.29 47.71 -11.28
CA PRO A 120 5.51 47.18 -10.67
C PRO A 120 5.37 47.23 -9.15
N GLN A 121 5.54 46.09 -8.49
CA GLN A 121 5.37 45.91 -7.06
C GLN A 121 6.70 45.46 -6.47
N LEU A 122 6.99 45.88 -5.24
CA LEU A 122 8.14 45.36 -4.51
C LEU A 122 7.90 43.89 -4.16
N LEU A 123 8.94 43.07 -4.24
CA LEU A 123 8.85 41.64 -3.94
C LEU A 123 8.41 41.40 -2.49
N GLY A 124 8.88 42.21 -1.54
CA GLY A 124 8.41 42.13 -0.15
C GLY A 124 6.93 42.47 0.01
N GLU A 125 6.41 43.44 -0.75
CA GLU A 125 4.97 43.76 -0.75
C GLU A 125 4.14 42.67 -1.43
N PHE A 126 4.66 42.07 -2.51
CA PHE A 126 4.01 40.94 -3.18
C PHE A 126 3.94 39.74 -2.24
N ALA A 127 5.07 39.36 -1.61
CA ALA A 127 5.14 38.27 -0.65
C ALA A 127 4.18 38.48 0.51
N LEU A 128 4.19 39.68 1.12
CA LEU A 128 3.24 40.04 2.17
C LEU A 128 1.78 39.90 1.70
N SER A 129 1.45 40.35 0.49
CA SER A 129 0.08 40.23 -0.04
C SER A 129 -0.35 38.79 -0.27
N MET A 130 0.57 37.89 -0.64
CA MET A 130 0.28 36.46 -0.79
C MET A 130 0.12 35.80 0.58
N LEU A 131 1.01 36.10 1.52
CA LEU A 131 0.89 35.63 2.90
C LEU A 131 -0.41 36.11 3.56
N GLN A 132 -0.85 37.35 3.31
CA GLN A 132 -2.15 37.87 3.75
C GLN A 132 -3.34 37.13 3.13
N VAL A 133 -3.20 36.55 1.94
CA VAL A 133 -4.27 35.82 1.25
C VAL A 133 -4.36 34.38 1.74
N TYR A 134 -3.23 33.69 1.85
CA TYR A 134 -3.17 32.28 2.19
C TYR A 134 -3.09 32.04 3.71
N PHE A 135 -2.56 33.00 4.47
CA PHE A 135 -2.41 32.98 5.93
C PHE A 135 -2.95 34.27 6.58
N PRO A 136 -4.22 34.65 6.35
CA PRO A 136 -4.79 35.94 6.78
C PRO A 136 -4.82 36.15 8.30
N VAL A 137 -4.75 35.06 9.09
CA VAL A 137 -4.67 35.11 10.55
C VAL A 137 -3.28 35.52 11.01
N GLU A 138 -2.24 35.04 10.32
CA GLU A 138 -0.84 35.33 10.65
C GLU A 138 -0.40 36.68 10.08
N TYR A 139 -0.96 37.09 8.93
CA TYR A 139 -0.63 38.31 8.22
C TYR A 139 -1.90 39.14 7.94
N PRO A 140 -2.27 40.09 8.82
CA PRO A 140 -3.42 40.97 8.59
C PRO A 140 -3.11 42.16 7.65
N LEU A 141 -4.14 42.74 7.02
CA LEU A 141 -4.03 43.93 6.14
C LEU A 141 -3.96 45.24 6.95
N PRO A 142 -2.92 46.10 6.80
CA PRO A 142 -2.83 47.37 7.52
C PRO A 142 -3.65 48.50 6.88
N VAL A 143 -4.35 49.29 7.69
CA VAL A 143 -5.07 50.52 7.31
C VAL A 143 -4.09 51.71 7.29
N PHE A 144 -4.15 52.58 6.27
CA PHE A 144 -3.21 53.71 6.03
C PHE A 144 -3.12 54.72 7.20
N PHE A 145 -1.92 54.96 7.74
CA PHE A 145 -1.64 55.98 8.77
C PHE A 145 -1.74 57.43 8.22
N ARG A 146 -2.51 58.29 8.91
CA ARG A 146 -2.45 59.77 8.82
C ARG A 146 -2.00 60.29 10.19
N PRO A 147 -1.17 61.35 10.28
CA PRO A 147 -0.78 61.90 11.57
C PRO A 147 -1.97 62.63 12.22
N GLU A 148 -2.26 62.30 13.47
CA GLU A 148 -3.43 62.75 14.25
C GLU A 148 -2.98 63.67 15.40
N THR A 149 -3.80 64.66 15.76
CA THR A 149 -3.46 65.64 16.81
C THR A 149 -3.69 65.09 18.22
N THR A 150 -4.68 64.20 18.34
CA THR A 150 -4.94 63.34 19.49
C THR A 150 -5.00 61.92 18.97
N ASP A 151 -3.90 61.18 19.16
CA ASP A 151 -3.70 59.81 18.70
C ASP A 151 -4.03 58.83 19.83
N VAL A 152 -4.68 57.71 19.49
CA VAL A 152 -4.81 56.59 20.42
C VAL A 152 -4.14 55.38 19.79
N SER A 153 -2.95 55.06 20.29
CA SER A 153 -2.10 54.00 19.77
C SER A 153 -1.79 52.95 20.83
N GLY A 154 -1.32 51.77 20.39
CA GLY A 154 -1.05 50.65 21.28
C GLY A 154 -1.61 49.31 20.77
N GLY A 155 -1.56 48.30 21.65
CA GLY A 155 -2.05 46.95 21.38
C GLY A 155 -3.35 46.66 22.15
N PRO A 156 -3.98 45.50 21.94
CA PRO A 156 -5.39 45.25 22.24
C PRO A 156 -5.78 45.34 23.73
N CYS A 157 -4.81 45.55 24.64
CA CYS A 157 -5.12 45.97 26.00
C CYS A 157 -4.07 46.85 26.70
N ASP A 158 -3.18 47.51 25.95
CA ASP A 158 -2.29 48.54 26.48
C ASP A 158 -2.27 49.71 25.49
N TYR A 159 -3.06 50.74 25.80
CA TYR A 159 -3.28 51.91 24.96
C TYR A 159 -2.58 53.14 25.51
N THR A 160 -2.13 53.99 24.62
CA THR A 160 -1.58 55.33 24.92
C THR A 160 -2.39 56.37 24.15
N VAL A 161 -2.99 57.31 24.88
CA VAL A 161 -3.65 58.50 24.33
C VAL A 161 -2.61 59.62 24.31
N THR A 162 -2.12 59.96 23.12
CA THR A 162 -1.12 61.00 22.93
C THR A 162 -1.78 62.29 22.45
N VAL A 163 -1.61 63.39 23.19
CA VAL A 163 -2.13 64.71 22.78
C VAL A 163 -0.98 65.64 22.45
N ASN A 164 -0.86 66.03 21.18
CA ASN A 164 0.18 66.94 20.71
C ASN A 164 -0.31 68.39 20.81
N ILE A 165 0.38 69.21 21.61
CA ILE A 165 0.02 70.63 21.80
C ILE A 165 1.22 71.53 21.59
N VAL A 166 1.01 72.55 20.76
CA VAL A 166 1.98 73.61 20.49
C VAL A 166 1.50 74.91 21.10
N PHE A 167 2.38 75.55 21.87
CA PHE A 167 2.09 76.77 22.61
C PHE A 167 2.82 77.97 22.03
N HIS A 168 2.17 79.12 22.01
CA HIS A 168 2.77 80.40 21.64
C HIS A 168 2.25 81.56 22.49
N GLY A 169 2.87 82.74 22.40
CA GLY A 169 2.39 83.94 23.08
C GLY A 169 3.30 84.42 24.23
N ASP A 170 3.10 85.67 24.65
CA ASP A 170 4.00 86.39 25.57
C ASP A 170 4.11 85.73 26.96
N GLY A 171 3.15 84.89 27.34
CA GLY A 171 3.14 84.17 28.62
C GLY A 171 3.78 82.79 28.58
N ALA A 172 4.12 82.26 27.40
CA ALA A 172 4.64 80.91 27.22
C ALA A 172 6.14 80.82 27.54
N THR A 173 6.53 79.87 28.39
CA THR A 173 7.94 79.54 28.67
C THR A 173 8.10 78.04 28.85
N GLN A 174 9.24 77.46 28.44
CA GLN A 174 9.46 76.01 28.55
C GLN A 174 9.32 75.50 29.99
N ASP A 175 9.89 76.21 30.99
CA ASP A 175 9.76 75.83 32.41
C ASP A 175 8.29 75.74 32.89
N LEU A 176 7.40 76.55 32.31
CA LEU A 176 5.97 76.52 32.61
C LEU A 176 5.31 75.31 31.94
N LEU A 177 5.64 75.04 30.68
CA LEU A 177 5.11 73.91 29.92
C LEU A 177 5.51 72.58 30.57
N ASP A 178 6.79 72.39 30.90
CA ASP A 178 7.30 71.19 31.56
C ASP A 178 6.58 70.92 32.90
N SER A 179 6.25 71.99 33.64
CA SER A 179 5.48 71.88 34.89
C SER A 179 4.04 71.50 34.64
N TRP A 180 3.40 72.08 33.62
CA TRP A 180 2.00 71.80 33.29
C TRP A 180 1.81 70.40 32.71
N GLU A 181 2.74 69.93 31.88
CA GLU A 181 2.77 68.58 31.33
C GLU A 181 2.77 67.55 32.46
N SER A 182 3.75 67.65 33.35
CA SER A 182 3.89 66.73 34.49
C SER A 182 2.68 66.79 35.44
N ASP A 183 2.11 67.97 35.71
CA ASP A 183 0.95 68.09 36.58
C ASP A 183 -0.31 67.51 35.92
N ALA A 184 -0.50 67.73 34.61
CA ALA A 184 -1.66 67.24 33.88
C ALA A 184 -1.65 65.72 33.73
N GLU A 185 -0.50 65.13 33.37
CA GLU A 185 -0.34 63.68 33.31
C GLU A 185 -0.61 63.04 34.67
N ALA A 186 -0.17 63.65 35.78
CA ALA A 186 -0.43 63.13 37.12
C ALA A 186 -1.94 63.08 37.45
N VAL A 187 -2.74 64.04 36.96
CA VAL A 187 -4.20 64.05 37.13
C VAL A 187 -4.87 62.96 36.28
N TRP A 188 -4.43 62.81 35.04
CA TRP A 188 -5.01 61.86 34.09
C TRP A 188 -4.60 60.41 34.37
N ASN A 189 -3.32 60.15 34.56
CA ASN A 189 -2.77 58.81 34.84
C ASN A 189 -2.91 58.37 36.29
N GLY A 190 -3.00 59.31 37.24
CA GLY A 190 -3.02 58.97 38.65
C GLY A 190 -1.68 58.41 39.16
N PRO A 191 -1.66 57.79 40.36
CA PRO A 191 -0.42 57.42 41.05
C PRO A 191 0.34 56.25 40.41
N ASP A 192 -0.35 55.42 39.64
CA ASP A 192 0.22 54.21 39.03
C ASP A 192 0.85 54.48 37.65
N GLY A 193 0.70 55.71 37.13
CA GLY A 193 1.21 56.10 35.82
C GLY A 193 0.33 55.66 34.66
N SER A 194 -0.81 55.02 34.92
CA SER A 194 -1.82 54.64 33.95
C SER A 194 -3.17 54.32 34.63
N ARG A 195 -4.22 54.08 33.84
CA ARG A 195 -5.57 53.78 34.31
C ARG A 195 -6.06 52.43 33.81
N GLU A 196 -6.72 51.69 34.68
CA GLU A 196 -7.45 50.48 34.30
C GLU A 196 -8.72 50.86 33.54
N TRP A 197 -8.97 50.19 32.42
CA TRP A 197 -10.13 50.36 31.57
C TRP A 197 -10.86 49.03 31.40
N GLN A 198 -12.15 49.01 31.77
CA GLN A 198 -13.07 47.86 31.68
C GLN A 198 -12.56 46.51 32.25
N GLU A 199 -11.70 46.54 33.27
CA GLU A 199 -11.11 45.36 33.95
C GLU A 199 -10.19 44.48 33.09
N CYS A 200 -9.93 44.89 31.84
CA CYS A 200 -9.21 44.11 30.84
C CYS A 200 -7.93 44.81 30.35
N CYS A 201 -7.95 46.14 30.24
CA CYS A 201 -6.92 46.90 29.54
C CYS A 201 -6.38 48.06 30.38
N THR A 202 -5.24 48.58 29.96
CA THR A 202 -4.58 49.75 30.55
C THR A 202 -4.59 50.91 29.57
N VAL A 203 -4.85 52.13 30.03
CA VAL A 203 -4.75 53.37 29.25
C VAL A 203 -3.76 54.33 29.91
N THR A 204 -2.78 54.79 29.14
CA THR A 204 -1.80 55.80 29.54
C THR A 204 -2.06 57.08 28.75
N PHE A 205 -2.02 58.23 29.40
CA PHE A 205 -2.12 59.55 28.77
C PHE A 205 -0.72 60.15 28.68
N ASP A 206 -0.30 60.52 27.47
CA ASP A 206 1.00 61.14 27.17
C ASP A 206 0.75 62.52 26.55
N PHE A 207 1.25 63.58 27.19
CA PHE A 207 0.99 64.94 26.74
C PHE A 207 2.27 65.56 26.19
N VAL A 208 2.29 65.85 24.90
CA VAL A 208 3.50 66.37 24.23
C VAL A 208 3.39 67.88 24.08
N PHE A 209 4.06 68.62 24.97
CA PHE A 209 4.02 70.09 24.98
C PHE A 209 5.24 70.70 24.30
N THR A 210 5.02 71.47 23.23
CA THR A 210 6.10 72.15 22.51
C THR A 210 5.89 73.66 22.48
N LEU A 211 6.95 74.42 22.77
CA LEU A 211 6.95 75.88 22.58
C LEU A 211 7.28 76.23 21.13
N LEU A 212 6.39 76.95 20.45
CA LEU A 212 6.61 77.44 19.09
C LEU A 212 7.59 78.62 19.09
N GLU A 213 8.68 78.52 18.31
CA GLU A 213 9.63 79.64 18.20
C GLU A 213 9.01 80.82 17.44
N GLU A 214 9.49 82.05 17.72
CA GLU A 214 8.97 83.27 17.10
C GLU A 214 9.15 83.22 15.56
N GLY A 215 8.04 83.07 14.84
CA GLY A 215 8.00 83.06 13.38
C GLY A 215 7.94 81.67 12.73
N GLU A 216 7.85 80.60 13.52
CA GLU A 216 7.55 79.26 13.04
C GLU A 216 6.04 79.07 12.81
N GLU A 217 5.69 78.20 11.87
CA GLU A 217 4.31 77.74 11.66
C GLU A 217 4.08 76.48 12.51
N PRO A 218 2.90 76.31 13.12
CA PRO A 218 2.59 75.11 13.88
C PRO A 218 2.57 73.87 12.97
N PRO A 219 2.94 72.69 13.49
CA PRO A 219 2.89 71.44 12.75
C PRO A 219 1.43 71.00 12.52
N ASP A 220 1.19 70.26 11.44
CA ASP A 220 -0.17 69.86 11.01
C ASP A 220 -0.83 68.85 11.96
N ASP A 221 -0.06 68.25 12.87
CA ASP A 221 -0.43 67.19 13.81
C ASP A 221 -0.44 67.67 15.28
N ALA A 222 -0.65 68.97 15.52
CA ALA A 222 -0.82 69.50 16.88
C ALA A 222 -1.99 70.47 17.03
N HIS A 223 -2.52 70.55 18.25
CA HIS A 223 -3.39 71.64 18.70
C HIS A 223 -2.57 72.91 18.99
N VAL A 224 -3.15 74.10 18.82
CA VAL A 224 -2.41 75.37 18.90
C VAL A 224 -2.99 76.31 19.96
N ILE A 225 -2.27 76.53 21.04
CA ILE A 225 -2.76 77.29 22.20
C ILE A 225 -1.95 78.58 22.41
N GLU A 226 -2.64 79.71 22.57
CA GLU A 226 -2.03 80.99 22.94
C GLU A 226 -1.98 81.14 24.47
N ILE A 227 -0.80 81.35 25.05
CA ILE A 227 -0.62 81.69 26.47
C ILE A 227 -0.43 83.19 26.64
N LYS A 228 -1.34 83.83 27.38
CA LYS A 228 -1.27 85.26 27.70
C LYS A 228 -0.49 85.51 29.00
N ASP A 229 0.41 86.50 28.97
CA ASP A 229 1.01 87.05 30.19
C ASP A 229 0.04 88.02 30.87
N VAL A 230 -0.60 87.57 31.94
CA VAL A 230 -1.60 88.35 32.69
C VAL A 230 -1.17 88.61 34.13
N ARG A 231 -1.76 89.64 34.73
CA ARG A 231 -1.53 90.01 36.15
C ARG A 231 -2.67 89.60 37.07
N ALA A 232 -3.75 89.08 36.50
CA ALA A 232 -4.92 88.54 37.18
C ALA A 232 -5.50 87.46 36.26
N ALA A 233 -5.83 86.31 36.84
CA ALA A 233 -6.34 85.15 36.10
C ALA A 233 -7.56 85.53 35.26
N HIS A 234 -7.64 84.95 34.06
CA HIS A 234 -8.82 85.00 33.22
C HIS A 234 -9.40 83.60 33.02
N THR A 235 -10.53 83.50 32.32
CA THR A 235 -11.10 82.20 31.96
C THR A 235 -10.35 81.66 30.76
N SER A 236 -9.58 80.61 30.99
CA SER A 236 -8.97 79.80 29.93
C SER A 236 -10.03 78.96 29.23
N TYR A 237 -9.81 78.67 27.95
CA TYR A 237 -10.77 77.91 27.13
C TYR A 237 -10.12 77.30 25.89
N VAL A 238 -10.73 76.21 25.41
CA VAL A 238 -10.56 75.63 24.07
C VAL A 238 -11.72 76.07 23.14
N ASN A 239 -11.43 76.37 21.88
CA ASN A 239 -12.45 76.77 20.90
C ASN A 239 -13.27 75.56 20.41
N MET A 240 -14.57 75.80 20.18
CA MET A 240 -15.48 74.85 19.54
C MET A 240 -15.36 74.87 17.99
N PRO A 241 -15.60 73.75 17.28
CA PRO A 241 -15.94 72.43 17.81
C PRO A 241 -14.75 71.74 18.51
N LEU A 242 -15.05 70.90 19.50
CA LEU A 242 -14.03 70.06 20.11
C LEU A 242 -13.52 69.02 19.10
N PRO A 243 -12.22 68.69 19.11
CA PRO A 243 -11.66 67.67 18.26
C PRO A 243 -12.15 66.27 18.65
N THR A 244 -12.19 65.37 17.67
CA THR A 244 -12.42 63.94 17.91
C THR A 244 -11.07 63.23 18.07
N PRO A 245 -10.79 62.48 19.16
CA PRO A 245 -9.67 61.54 19.23
C PRO A 245 -9.65 60.60 18.03
N GLY A 246 -8.47 60.26 17.50
CA GLY A 246 -8.40 59.44 16.28
C GLY A 246 -8.56 60.26 14.98
N SER A 247 -8.44 61.59 15.04
CA SER A 247 -8.68 62.47 13.89
C SER A 247 -7.55 63.49 13.68
N THR A 248 -7.55 64.10 12.48
CA THR A 248 -6.61 65.17 12.11
C THR A 248 -7.14 66.57 12.46
N GLU A 249 -8.11 66.68 13.39
CA GLU A 249 -8.77 67.95 13.72
C GLU A 249 -7.91 68.79 14.67
N THR A 250 -7.23 69.81 14.13
CA THR A 250 -6.59 70.82 14.98
C THR A 250 -7.61 71.78 15.60
N THR A 251 -7.37 72.18 16.85
CA THR A 251 -8.17 73.21 17.54
C THR A 251 -7.26 74.24 18.17
N THR A 252 -7.86 75.37 18.57
CA THR A 252 -7.14 76.51 19.15
C THR A 252 -7.73 76.90 20.48
N GLY A 253 -6.98 77.60 21.31
CA GLY A 253 -7.43 78.05 22.63
C GLY A 253 -6.62 79.20 23.17
N VAL A 254 -7.06 79.75 24.29
CA VAL A 254 -6.35 80.81 25.00
C VAL A 254 -6.27 80.43 26.47
N TRP A 255 -5.04 80.31 26.97
CA TRP A 255 -4.73 80.05 28.38
C TRP A 255 -3.90 81.21 28.96
N ASP A 256 -3.62 81.22 30.25
CA ASP A 256 -2.72 82.21 30.86
C ASP A 256 -1.62 81.65 31.75
N ASN A 257 -0.59 82.47 31.97
CA ASN A 257 0.58 82.09 32.75
C ASN A 257 0.34 81.92 34.26
N LEU A 258 -0.88 82.14 34.75
CA LEU A 258 -1.29 81.90 36.13
C LEU A 258 -2.14 80.63 36.29
N ASP A 259 -2.45 79.92 35.20
CA ASP A 259 -3.18 78.66 35.24
C ASP A 259 -2.41 77.58 36.02
N THR A 260 -3.16 76.78 36.77
CA THR A 260 -2.62 75.64 37.51
C THR A 260 -2.65 74.40 36.64
N GLY A 261 -1.86 73.38 36.99
CA GLY A 261 -1.89 72.08 36.30
C GLY A 261 -3.29 71.46 36.23
N ASN A 262 -4.16 71.68 37.21
CA ASN A 262 -5.56 71.23 37.16
C ASN A 262 -6.39 71.97 36.12
N VAL A 263 -6.17 73.28 35.92
CA VAL A 263 -6.85 74.03 34.86
C VAL A 263 -6.38 73.51 33.51
N VAL A 264 -5.08 73.31 33.34
CA VAL A 264 -4.52 72.75 32.11
C VAL A 264 -5.04 71.33 31.85
N ALA A 265 -5.08 70.46 32.85
CA ALA A 265 -5.63 69.11 32.73
C ALA A 265 -7.11 69.09 32.30
N HIS A 266 -7.90 70.06 32.78
CA HIS A 266 -9.29 70.26 32.39
C HIS A 266 -9.40 70.68 30.92
N GLU A 267 -8.62 71.67 30.48
CA GLU A 267 -8.61 72.12 29.09
C GLU A 267 -8.11 71.03 28.12
N ILE A 268 -7.15 70.19 28.52
CA ILE A 268 -6.74 69.03 27.73
C ILE A 268 -7.88 68.02 27.57
N GLY A 269 -8.77 67.89 28.55
CA GLY A 269 -9.99 67.09 28.42
C GLY A 269 -10.84 67.53 27.22
N HIS A 270 -10.94 68.84 26.97
CA HIS A 270 -11.59 69.37 25.76
C HIS A 270 -10.83 69.05 24.47
N LEU A 271 -9.49 69.01 24.50
CA LEU A 271 -8.65 68.58 23.37
C LEU A 271 -8.77 67.08 23.08
N MET A 272 -9.36 66.31 23.99
CA MET A 272 -9.75 64.92 23.81
C MET A 272 -11.26 64.75 23.56
N GLY A 273 -11.99 65.84 23.33
CA GLY A 273 -13.40 65.81 22.94
C GLY A 273 -14.42 65.76 24.09
N LEU A 274 -14.00 65.96 25.34
CA LEU A 274 -14.91 65.93 26.49
C LEU A 274 -15.60 67.28 26.70
N ASP A 275 -16.90 67.24 26.99
CA ASP A 275 -17.67 68.42 27.41
C ASP A 275 -17.42 68.75 28.90
N ASP A 276 -17.74 70.00 29.27
CA ASP A 276 -17.81 70.41 30.68
C ASP A 276 -18.87 69.61 31.45
N GLU A 277 -18.53 69.18 32.67
CA GLU A 277 -19.46 68.56 33.62
C GLU A 277 -19.94 69.56 34.68
N TYR A 278 -20.09 70.83 34.27
CA TYR A 278 -20.64 71.90 35.08
C TYR A 278 -21.41 72.90 34.21
N HIS A 279 -22.26 73.69 34.85
CA HIS A 279 -22.89 74.86 34.25
C HIS A 279 -22.97 76.03 35.24
N TYR A 280 -23.31 77.21 34.72
CA TYR A 280 -23.70 78.35 35.54
C TYR A 280 -25.22 78.49 35.55
N ASP A 281 -25.80 78.62 36.75
CA ASP A 281 -27.24 78.83 36.90
C ASP A 281 -27.68 80.24 36.48
N GLU A 282 -28.99 80.54 36.55
CA GLU A 282 -29.55 81.84 36.16
C GLU A 282 -28.96 83.03 36.96
N ASP A 283 -28.35 82.77 38.11
CA ASP A 283 -27.73 83.74 39.01
C ASP A 283 -26.19 83.79 38.86
N ASP A 284 -25.64 83.15 37.82
CA ASP A 284 -24.20 83.06 37.52
C ASP A 284 -23.41 82.32 38.60
N ASN A 285 -24.05 81.40 39.34
CA ASN A 285 -23.37 80.52 40.28
C ASN A 285 -22.92 79.25 39.56
N TYR A 286 -21.70 78.84 39.84
CA TYR A 286 -21.16 77.56 39.39
C TYR A 286 -21.93 76.38 40.02
N VAL A 287 -22.33 75.43 39.18
CA VAL A 287 -23.02 74.18 39.55
C VAL A 287 -22.26 73.00 38.94
N ASN A 288 -21.77 72.11 39.80
CA ASN A 288 -21.15 70.85 39.39
C ASN A 288 -22.26 69.83 39.03
N ASP A 289 -22.26 69.34 37.79
CA ASP A 289 -23.26 68.39 37.27
C ASP A 289 -22.88 66.93 37.51
N ASN A 290 -21.64 66.67 37.93
CA ASN A 290 -21.09 65.33 38.19
C ASN A 290 -20.42 65.23 39.57
N VAL A 291 -21.19 65.56 40.61
CA VAL A 291 -20.74 65.48 42.00
C VAL A 291 -20.46 64.03 42.40
N GLN A 292 -19.23 63.75 42.83
CA GLN A 292 -18.85 62.44 43.38
C GLN A 292 -19.15 62.38 44.88
N ASP A 293 -19.63 61.23 45.36
CA ASP A 293 -19.96 61.02 46.78
C ASP A 293 -18.71 61.08 47.69
N GLU A 294 -17.54 60.75 47.15
CA GLU A 294 -16.23 60.82 47.81
C GLU A 294 -15.18 61.43 46.86
N ASP A 295 -14.09 61.94 47.42
CA ASP A 295 -12.95 62.40 46.61
C ASP A 295 -12.26 61.21 45.91
N PRO A 296 -11.66 61.39 44.73
CA PRO A 296 -11.54 62.66 43.99
C PRO A 296 -12.81 63.05 43.23
N GLN A 297 -13.06 64.35 43.09
CA GLN A 297 -14.08 64.89 42.19
C GLN A 297 -13.63 64.82 40.72
N SER A 298 -14.58 64.94 39.78
CA SER A 298 -14.27 65.00 38.35
C SER A 298 -13.42 66.23 37.99
N ILE A 299 -12.35 66.01 37.23
CA ILE A 299 -11.56 67.08 36.61
C ILE A 299 -12.36 67.88 35.57
N MET A 300 -13.32 67.26 34.89
CA MET A 300 -14.19 67.92 33.92
C MET A 300 -15.32 68.72 34.58
N ALA A 301 -15.56 68.51 35.88
CA ALA A 301 -16.49 69.34 36.63
C ALA A 301 -15.77 70.53 37.26
N GLN A 302 -14.68 70.31 38.01
CA GLN A 302 -14.01 71.35 38.79
C GLN A 302 -12.47 71.19 38.77
N THR A 303 -11.76 72.31 38.96
CA THR A 303 -10.29 72.36 38.92
C THR A 303 -9.64 72.59 40.29
N TRP A 304 -10.43 72.67 41.37
CA TRP A 304 -9.96 72.85 42.74
C TRP A 304 -10.23 71.62 43.62
N GLY A 305 -9.47 71.49 44.71
CA GLY A 305 -9.60 70.35 45.62
C GLY A 305 -8.86 69.12 45.11
N ASN A 306 -9.28 67.93 45.57
CA ASN A 306 -8.76 66.65 45.08
C ASN A 306 -9.59 66.22 43.86
N VAL A 307 -8.97 66.19 42.68
CA VAL A 307 -9.63 65.96 41.39
C VAL A 307 -8.87 64.92 40.58
N SER A 308 -9.57 64.23 39.67
CA SER A 308 -9.02 63.15 38.86
C SER A 308 -9.84 62.99 37.59
N ALA A 309 -9.23 62.44 36.54
CA ALA A 309 -9.99 61.77 35.48
C ALA A 309 -10.76 60.59 36.08
N LEU A 310 -12.01 60.42 35.65
CA LEU A 310 -12.91 59.34 36.08
C LEU A 310 -12.97 58.25 35.00
N PRO A 311 -13.35 57.00 35.35
CA PRO A 311 -13.47 55.91 34.37
C PRO A 311 -14.37 56.27 33.17
N GLN A 312 -15.46 56.98 33.41
CA GLN A 312 -16.38 57.44 32.35
C GLN A 312 -15.73 58.40 31.34
N HIS A 313 -14.71 59.17 31.73
CA HIS A 313 -13.95 60.02 30.81
C HIS A 313 -13.13 59.16 29.86
N ILE A 314 -12.47 58.12 30.38
CA ILE A 314 -11.72 57.15 29.59
C ILE A 314 -12.67 56.43 28.63
N ASP A 315 -13.82 55.93 29.11
CA ASP A 315 -14.84 55.30 28.27
C ASP A 315 -15.27 56.21 27.11
N SER A 316 -15.41 57.51 27.38
CA SER A 316 -15.85 58.49 26.38
C SER A 316 -14.76 58.76 25.34
N ILE A 317 -13.51 58.92 25.77
CA ILE A 317 -12.35 59.13 24.87
C ILE A 317 -12.15 57.91 23.96
N MET A 318 -12.15 56.70 24.54
CA MET A 318 -11.99 55.47 23.76
C MET A 318 -13.16 55.26 22.78
N ALA A 319 -14.39 55.57 23.20
CA ALA A 319 -15.56 55.50 22.31
C ALA A 319 -15.51 56.54 21.18
N LEU A 320 -15.00 57.75 21.43
CA LEU A 320 -14.81 58.77 20.39
C LEU A 320 -13.73 58.37 19.38
N ALA A 321 -12.69 57.64 19.83
CA ALA A 321 -11.65 57.07 18.98
C ALA A 321 -12.10 55.78 18.24
N ASP A 322 -13.35 55.34 18.42
CA ASP A 322 -13.87 54.07 17.89
C ASP A 322 -13.09 52.83 18.36
N ILE A 323 -12.51 52.88 19.57
CA ILE A 323 -11.77 51.77 20.19
C ILE A 323 -12.65 51.05 21.21
N GLN A 324 -12.75 49.74 21.06
CA GLN A 324 -13.36 48.84 22.04
C GLN A 324 -12.26 48.12 22.81
N CYS A 325 -12.50 47.76 24.09
CA CYS A 325 -11.61 46.82 24.78
C CYS A 325 -11.78 45.46 24.09
N GLU A 326 -10.80 45.09 23.26
CA GLU A 326 -10.70 43.77 22.65
C GLU A 326 -9.64 42.99 23.43
N CYS A 327 -10.01 42.36 24.56
CA CYS A 327 -9.06 41.49 25.25
C CYS A 327 -8.89 40.17 24.48
N ASP A 328 -8.10 40.21 23.41
CA ASP A 328 -7.90 39.10 22.50
C ASP A 328 -6.99 38.03 23.12
N TYR A 329 -7.60 37.06 23.81
CA TYR A 329 -7.00 35.76 24.01
C TYR A 329 -7.29 34.90 22.78
N ILE A 330 -6.24 34.35 22.19
CA ILE A 330 -6.35 33.38 21.10
C ILE A 330 -6.24 31.98 21.71
N MET A 331 -7.19 31.11 21.38
CA MET A 331 -7.19 29.72 21.82
C MET A 331 -6.99 28.80 20.63
N THR A 332 -6.11 27.81 20.79
CA THR A 332 -5.99 26.67 19.87
C THR A 332 -6.17 25.39 20.65
N ILE A 333 -6.83 24.39 20.06
CA ILE A 333 -7.02 23.06 20.65
C ILE A 333 -6.35 22.02 19.78
N SER A 334 -5.65 21.07 20.42
CA SER A 334 -5.01 19.95 19.73
C SER A 334 -5.31 18.63 20.44
N PRO A 335 -5.66 17.57 19.70
CA PRO A 335 -6.05 17.60 18.28
C PRO A 335 -7.44 18.28 18.09
N ALA A 336 -7.63 19.00 16.98
CA ALA A 336 -8.93 19.60 16.64
C ALA A 336 -9.95 18.57 16.10
N TYR A 337 -9.45 17.48 15.54
CA TYR A 337 -10.22 16.30 15.16
C TYR A 337 -9.43 15.04 15.53
N ASP A 338 -10.11 14.05 16.07
CA ASP A 338 -9.47 12.78 16.44
C ASP A 338 -10.50 11.63 16.38
N VAL A 339 -10.03 10.39 16.23
CA VAL A 339 -10.87 9.17 16.21
C VAL A 339 -10.43 8.20 17.31
N ASN A 340 -11.35 7.72 18.15
CA ASN A 340 -11.04 6.75 19.23
C ASN A 340 -11.96 5.55 19.19
N ILE A 341 -11.46 4.42 19.66
CA ILE A 341 -12.26 3.25 19.97
C ILE A 341 -12.83 3.32 21.39
N SER A 342 -14.10 2.92 21.51
CA SER A 342 -14.81 2.76 22.77
C SER A 342 -14.73 1.30 23.31
N PRO A 343 -14.50 1.08 24.62
CA PRO A 343 -14.23 2.10 25.63
C PRO A 343 -12.80 2.64 25.51
N GLY A 344 -12.62 3.92 25.86
CA GLY A 344 -11.32 4.57 25.80
C GLY A 344 -11.30 5.94 26.50
N THR A 345 -10.12 6.54 26.54
CA THR A 345 -9.89 7.90 27.05
C THR A 345 -9.38 8.79 25.93
N HIS A 346 -9.90 10.00 25.84
CA HIS A 346 -9.44 11.03 24.92
C HIS A 346 -8.86 12.20 25.72
N THR A 347 -7.82 12.85 25.18
CA THR A 347 -7.18 14.01 25.79
C THR A 347 -7.04 15.10 24.74
N VAL A 348 -7.44 16.31 25.12
CA VAL A 348 -7.20 17.53 24.34
C VAL A 348 -6.30 18.47 25.14
N GLU A 349 -5.48 19.23 24.45
CA GLU A 349 -4.70 20.31 25.00
C GLU A 349 -5.14 21.62 24.36
N VAL A 350 -5.48 22.60 25.19
CA VAL A 350 -5.72 23.97 24.77
C VAL A 350 -4.50 24.81 25.08
N VAL A 351 -4.06 25.60 24.10
CA VAL A 351 -3.05 26.65 24.29
C VAL A 351 -3.78 27.99 24.24
N VAL A 352 -3.61 28.79 25.29
CA VAL A 352 -4.15 30.14 25.38
C VAL A 352 -3.00 31.13 25.23
N THR A 353 -3.09 31.99 24.23
CA THR A 353 -2.09 33.01 23.91
C THR A 353 -2.72 34.37 24.08
N LYS A 354 -1.97 35.32 24.60
CA LYS A 354 -2.35 36.74 24.55
C LYS A 354 -2.10 37.27 23.14
N ALA A 355 -2.75 38.36 22.78
CA ALA A 355 -2.57 39.00 21.48
C ALA A 355 -1.14 39.52 21.21
N ASP A 356 -0.33 39.73 22.25
CA ASP A 356 1.11 40.05 22.12
C ASP A 356 1.97 38.83 21.78
N GLY A 357 1.36 37.65 21.59
CA GLY A 357 2.01 36.38 21.30
C GLY A 357 2.55 35.65 22.55
N ASN A 358 2.43 36.23 23.74
CA ASN A 358 2.93 35.60 24.96
C ASN A 358 1.93 34.57 25.53
N PRO A 359 2.41 33.48 26.16
CA PRO A 359 1.55 32.51 26.82
C PRO A 359 0.69 33.12 27.94
N ALA A 360 -0.61 32.79 27.94
CA ALA A 360 -1.55 33.27 28.94
C ALA A 360 -1.56 32.35 30.17
N LYS A 361 -0.62 32.58 31.11
CA LYS A 361 -0.50 31.81 32.36
C LYS A 361 -1.62 32.09 33.36
N GLY A 362 -2.12 31.04 34.01
CA GLY A 362 -3.07 31.14 35.14
C GLY A 362 -4.50 31.47 34.75
N ILE A 363 -4.85 31.33 33.47
CA ILE A 363 -6.20 31.51 32.94
C ILE A 363 -7.01 30.23 33.15
N THR A 364 -8.25 30.37 33.63
CA THR A 364 -9.18 29.23 33.70
C THR A 364 -9.79 29.00 32.33
N VAL A 365 -9.63 27.79 31.80
CA VAL A 365 -10.31 27.26 30.63
C VAL A 365 -11.37 26.27 31.10
N THR A 366 -12.60 26.46 30.66
CA THR A 366 -13.71 25.55 30.94
C THR A 366 -13.96 24.67 29.74
N PHE A 367 -13.89 23.35 29.93
CA PHE A 367 -14.17 22.35 28.90
C PHE A 367 -15.57 21.78 29.09
N THR A 368 -16.34 21.72 28.01
CA THR A 368 -17.67 21.11 27.94
C THR A 368 -17.65 20.03 26.85
N VAL A 369 -18.08 18.80 27.17
CA VAL A 369 -18.23 17.73 26.17
C VAL A 369 -19.71 17.46 25.92
N ILE A 370 -20.13 17.72 24.69
CA ILE A 370 -21.51 17.55 24.24
C ILE A 370 -21.60 16.23 23.45
N PRO A 371 -22.50 15.30 23.82
CA PRO A 371 -23.46 15.36 24.93
C PRO A 371 -22.96 14.69 26.23
N GLY A 372 -23.06 15.37 27.36
CA GLY A 372 -23.22 14.68 28.66
C GLY A 372 -21.98 14.47 29.51
N ILE A 373 -20.97 15.34 29.41
CA ILE A 373 -20.01 15.56 30.51
C ILE A 373 -20.18 17.01 30.97
N ASP A 374 -20.37 17.19 32.29
CA ASP A 374 -20.49 18.51 32.90
C ASP A 374 -19.19 19.31 32.76
N ASP A 375 -19.34 20.63 32.74
CA ASP A 375 -18.24 21.59 32.62
C ASP A 375 -17.09 21.30 33.60
N THR A 376 -15.87 21.27 33.07
CA THR A 376 -14.64 21.05 33.85
C THR A 376 -13.66 22.19 33.67
N ASP A 377 -13.29 22.83 34.77
CA ASP A 377 -12.34 23.93 34.78
C ASP A 377 -10.90 23.43 34.94
N VAL A 378 -10.02 23.86 34.05
CA VAL A 378 -8.57 23.61 34.10
C VAL A 378 -7.83 24.95 33.99
N THR A 379 -6.82 25.16 34.81
CA THR A 379 -6.01 26.39 34.77
C THR A 379 -4.78 26.20 33.90
N THR A 380 -4.46 27.19 33.05
CA THR A 380 -3.28 27.16 32.20
C THR A 380 -1.98 27.22 33.00
N ASP A 381 -0.97 26.48 32.54
CA ASP A 381 0.37 26.46 33.11
C ASP A 381 1.23 27.66 32.67
N ASP A 382 2.55 27.58 32.91
CA ASP A 382 3.51 28.64 32.59
C ASP A 382 3.68 28.86 31.08
N ASP A 383 3.33 27.85 30.27
CA ASP A 383 3.38 27.86 28.81
C ASP A 383 1.98 28.14 28.22
N GLY A 384 1.01 28.57 29.04
CA GLY A 384 -0.34 28.91 28.59
C GLY A 384 -1.19 27.68 28.24
N LYS A 385 -0.80 26.48 28.68
CA LYS A 385 -1.44 25.22 28.29
C LYS A 385 -2.39 24.68 29.34
N ALA A 386 -3.53 24.16 28.92
CA ALA A 386 -4.49 23.45 29.75
C ALA A 386 -4.89 22.13 29.09
N SER A 387 -4.60 21.00 29.74
CA SER A 387 -4.94 19.66 29.24
C SER A 387 -6.18 19.09 29.93
N PHE A 388 -7.09 18.51 29.16
CA PHE A 388 -8.32 17.89 29.64
C PHE A 388 -8.47 16.49 29.06
N SER A 389 -8.74 15.52 29.94
CA SER A 389 -8.97 14.12 29.56
C SER A 389 -10.33 13.65 30.04
N TYR A 390 -11.03 12.89 29.21
CA TYR A 390 -12.29 12.23 29.58
C TYR A 390 -12.40 10.84 28.96
N SER A 391 -13.24 9.99 29.53
CA SER A 391 -13.45 8.62 29.05
C SER A 391 -14.91 8.40 28.65
N ARG A 392 -15.12 7.58 27.63
CA ARG A 392 -16.45 7.17 27.16
C ARG A 392 -16.52 5.66 26.99
N GLU A 393 -17.73 5.13 27.16
CA GLU A 393 -18.09 3.76 26.85
C GLU A 393 -19.46 3.77 26.14
N PHE A 394 -19.43 3.50 24.85
CA PHE A 394 -20.57 3.36 23.96
C PHE A 394 -20.58 1.97 23.30
N CYS A 395 -21.79 1.50 22.99
CA CYS A 395 -22.03 0.27 22.22
C CYS A 395 -22.44 0.56 20.75
N TYR A 396 -22.29 1.80 20.31
CA TYR A 396 -22.51 2.29 18.94
C TYR A 396 -21.58 3.49 18.69
N SER A 397 -21.27 3.78 17.43
CA SER A 397 -20.43 4.94 17.10
C SER A 397 -21.17 6.25 17.34
N ASN A 398 -20.49 7.23 17.95
CA ASN A 398 -21.06 8.52 18.29
C ASN A 398 -20.00 9.63 18.18
N GLU A 399 -20.45 10.86 17.99
CA GLU A 399 -19.59 12.04 17.99
C GLU A 399 -19.75 12.80 19.31
N ASP A 400 -18.63 13.32 19.79
CA ASP A 400 -18.53 14.25 20.90
C ASP A 400 -17.98 15.57 20.39
N GLU A 401 -18.68 16.67 20.66
CA GLU A 401 -18.17 18.03 20.47
C GLU A 401 -17.54 18.49 21.77
N ILE A 402 -16.28 18.92 21.72
CA ILE A 402 -15.53 19.43 22.87
C ILE A 402 -15.40 20.94 22.69
N GLU A 403 -16.18 21.69 23.44
CA GLU A 403 -16.09 23.15 23.48
C GLU A 403 -15.17 23.53 24.64
N ALA A 404 -14.22 24.42 24.39
CA ALA A 404 -13.38 25.01 25.42
C ALA A 404 -13.49 26.52 25.34
N TRP A 405 -13.79 27.17 26.47
CA TRP A 405 -13.91 28.63 26.54
C TRP A 405 -13.12 29.19 27.71
N ALA A 406 -12.63 30.42 27.56
CA ALA A 406 -11.88 31.16 28.57
C ALA A 406 -12.44 32.59 28.74
N LYS A 407 -11.72 33.42 29.50
CA LYS A 407 -12.06 34.85 29.64
C LYS A 407 -12.10 35.53 28.25
N CYS A 408 -12.83 36.66 28.19
CA CYS A 408 -12.94 37.48 26.98
C CYS A 408 -13.65 36.81 25.79
N ASN A 409 -14.51 35.83 26.05
CA ASN A 409 -15.21 35.06 25.01
C ASN A 409 -14.28 34.35 24.03
N ALA A 410 -13.02 34.10 24.42
CA ALA A 410 -12.16 33.22 23.65
C ALA A 410 -12.72 31.79 23.74
N ASP A 411 -12.96 31.18 22.59
CA ASP A 411 -13.49 29.83 22.48
C ASP A 411 -12.81 29.05 21.36
N VAL A 412 -12.81 27.74 21.51
CA VAL A 412 -12.30 26.80 20.51
C VAL A 412 -13.08 25.49 20.62
N MET A 413 -13.19 24.78 19.51
CA MET A 413 -13.91 23.51 19.44
C MET A 413 -13.02 22.42 18.85
N ALA A 414 -13.12 21.22 19.41
CA ALA A 414 -12.60 19.99 18.82
C ALA A 414 -13.74 18.99 18.62
N LEU A 415 -13.65 18.20 17.55
CA LEU A 415 -14.59 17.13 17.25
C LEU A 415 -13.93 15.77 17.54
N LYS A 416 -14.62 14.93 18.31
CA LYS A 416 -14.13 13.60 18.63
C LYS A 416 -15.10 12.52 18.17
N LEU A 417 -14.65 11.64 17.27
CA LEU A 417 -15.42 10.48 16.84
C LEU A 417 -15.10 9.27 17.73
N TRP A 418 -16.11 8.73 18.40
CA TRP A 418 -16.04 7.46 19.13
C TRP A 418 -16.58 6.34 18.25
N ILE A 419 -15.72 5.42 17.86
CA ILE A 419 -16.08 4.26 17.07
C ILE A 419 -16.34 3.06 17.97
N SER A 420 -17.48 2.42 17.76
CA SER A 420 -17.74 1.07 18.23
C SER A 420 -17.38 0.10 17.11
N LEU A 421 -16.31 -0.67 17.28
CA LEU A 421 -15.93 -1.71 16.33
C LEU A 421 -17.08 -2.70 16.17
N SER A 422 -17.60 -2.80 14.95
CA SER A 422 -18.73 -3.69 14.62
C SER A 422 -18.28 -4.95 13.90
N GLU A 423 -17.19 -4.85 13.15
CA GLU A 423 -16.74 -5.90 12.25
C GLU A 423 -15.22 -5.98 12.21
N ILE A 424 -14.72 -7.21 12.29
CA ILE A 424 -13.37 -7.56 11.90
C ILE A 424 -13.59 -8.75 10.98
N GLU A 425 -13.34 -8.54 9.70
CA GLU A 425 -13.52 -9.56 8.68
C GLU A 425 -12.15 -9.87 8.09
N PRO A 426 -11.56 -11.03 8.41
CA PRO A 426 -10.40 -11.50 7.69
C PRO A 426 -10.73 -11.54 6.21
N ILE A 427 -10.01 -10.75 5.42
CA ILE A 427 -10.27 -10.68 3.99
C ILE A 427 -9.86 -12.02 3.42
N PRO A 428 -10.68 -12.64 2.56
CA PRO A 428 -10.32 -13.87 1.91
C PRO A 428 -9.26 -13.63 0.83
N GLU A 429 -8.06 -13.26 1.26
CA GLU A 429 -6.80 -13.53 0.56
C GLU A 429 -6.17 -14.84 1.08
N TRP A 430 -7.01 -15.75 1.59
CA TRP A 430 -6.66 -17.17 1.80
C TRP A 430 -6.05 -17.70 0.50
N PRO A 431 -5.00 -18.53 0.61
CA PRO A 431 -3.92 -18.64 -0.38
C PRO A 431 -4.52 -18.61 -1.77
N TYR A 432 -4.35 -17.49 -2.48
CA TYR A 432 -4.97 -17.10 -3.76
C TYR A 432 -5.91 -18.15 -4.37
N ASP A 433 -7.12 -17.77 -4.80
CA ASP A 433 -8.10 -18.61 -5.56
C ASP A 433 -7.57 -19.27 -6.87
N GLY A 434 -6.23 -19.28 -7.08
CA GLY A 434 -5.47 -20.12 -8.00
C GLY A 434 -4.42 -21.06 -7.34
N GLN A 435 -4.43 -21.32 -6.03
CA GLN A 435 -3.48 -22.21 -5.33
C GLN A 435 -4.03 -23.62 -5.10
N ARG A 436 -4.57 -24.25 -6.16
CA ARG A 436 -4.64 -25.72 -6.20
C ARG A 436 -3.24 -26.37 -6.28
N ASP A 437 -2.19 -25.57 -6.48
CA ASP A 437 -0.91 -26.02 -7.05
C ASP A 437 0.36 -25.59 -6.26
N TYR A 438 0.25 -25.19 -4.99
CA TYR A 438 1.44 -24.87 -4.16
C TYR A 438 1.68 -25.94 -3.10
N PRO A 439 2.70 -26.82 -3.27
CA PRO A 439 2.88 -27.90 -2.34
C PRO A 439 3.56 -27.53 -1.01
N TYR A 440 4.02 -26.28 -0.69
CA TYR A 440 4.69 -25.98 0.60
C TYR A 440 4.81 -24.52 1.08
N SER A 441 4.94 -24.39 2.41
CA SER A 441 5.42 -23.27 3.23
C SER A 441 5.25 -21.88 2.66
N THR A 442 4.01 -21.54 2.34
CA THR A 442 3.65 -20.18 2.00
C THR A 442 3.95 -19.28 3.21
N PRO A 443 4.78 -18.23 3.06
CA PRO A 443 4.91 -17.24 4.11
C PRO A 443 3.52 -16.69 4.41
N MET A 444 3.03 -16.95 5.61
CA MET A 444 1.68 -16.54 5.97
C MET A 444 1.66 -15.01 6.12
N LEU A 445 0.93 -14.36 5.23
CA LEU A 445 0.50 -12.98 5.35
C LEU A 445 -0.92 -12.97 5.91
N VAL A 446 -1.15 -12.25 7.00
CA VAL A 446 -2.49 -12.06 7.55
C VAL A 446 -3.01 -10.71 7.12
N VAL A 447 -4.15 -10.70 6.41
CA VAL A 447 -4.85 -9.49 6.00
C VAL A 447 -6.28 -9.54 6.54
N PHE A 448 -6.72 -8.44 7.15
CA PHE A 448 -8.09 -8.31 7.65
C PHE A 448 -8.63 -6.90 7.48
N ASP A 449 -9.94 -6.78 7.33
CA ASP A 449 -10.65 -5.52 7.33
C ASP A 449 -11.28 -5.24 8.68
N VAL A 450 -11.43 -3.95 8.95
CA VAL A 450 -11.96 -3.43 10.21
C VAL A 450 -13.09 -2.49 9.84
N GLY A 451 -14.26 -2.78 10.39
CA GLY A 451 -15.48 -2.02 10.19
C GLY A 451 -15.92 -1.34 11.50
N PRO A 452 -16.27 -0.05 11.46
CA PRO A 452 -16.29 0.84 10.29
C PRO A 452 -14.87 1.32 9.89
N GLU A 453 -14.69 1.79 8.64
CA GLU A 453 -13.37 2.08 8.04
C GLU A 453 -12.60 3.18 8.79
N GLU A 454 -13.32 4.16 9.33
CA GLU A 454 -12.78 5.25 10.14
C GLU A 454 -12.08 4.75 11.42
N ALA A 455 -12.33 3.51 11.85
CA ALA A 455 -11.61 2.90 12.96
C ALA A 455 -10.09 2.77 12.72
N LYS A 456 -9.67 2.70 11.45
CA LYS A 456 -8.26 2.55 11.05
C LYS A 456 -7.42 3.78 11.43
N ASP A 457 -8.06 4.95 11.53
CA ASP A 457 -7.42 6.21 11.90
C ASP A 457 -7.27 6.40 13.42
N ALA A 458 -7.83 5.47 14.23
CA ALA A 458 -7.80 5.60 15.68
C ALA A 458 -6.41 5.29 16.26
N GLU A 459 -5.74 6.31 16.82
CA GLU A 459 -4.41 6.12 17.43
C GLU A 459 -4.40 5.13 18.60
N ASN A 460 -5.55 4.96 19.24
CA ASN A 460 -5.74 4.14 20.42
C ASN A 460 -6.14 2.70 20.11
N LEU A 461 -6.15 2.27 18.83
CA LEU A 461 -6.47 0.92 18.39
C LEU A 461 -5.22 0.14 17.97
N GLU A 462 -5.12 -1.09 18.45
CA GLU A 462 -4.16 -2.10 18.00
C GLU A 462 -4.86 -3.45 17.87
N PHE A 463 -4.20 -4.40 17.21
CA PHE A 463 -4.68 -5.76 17.03
C PHE A 463 -3.65 -6.76 17.54
N VAL A 464 -4.10 -7.72 18.35
CA VAL A 464 -3.35 -8.91 18.71
C VAL A 464 -3.75 -10.03 17.77
N VAL A 465 -2.82 -10.46 16.93
CA VAL A 465 -3.01 -11.54 15.96
C VAL A 465 -2.28 -12.78 16.44
N THR A 466 -3.01 -13.89 16.57
CA THR A 466 -2.49 -15.16 17.07
C THR A 466 -2.82 -16.29 16.09
N VAL A 467 -1.82 -17.10 15.76
CA VAL A 467 -1.98 -18.29 14.90
C VAL A 467 -1.74 -19.54 15.73
N TYR A 468 -2.64 -20.51 15.59
CA TYR A 468 -2.59 -21.80 16.24
C TYR A 468 -2.43 -22.92 15.22
N HIS A 469 -1.63 -23.93 15.56
CA HIS A 469 -1.51 -25.19 14.84
C HIS A 469 -1.65 -26.34 15.83
N LYS A 470 -2.57 -27.29 15.56
CA LYS A 470 -2.85 -28.43 16.46
C LYS A 470 -3.19 -28.01 17.91
N GLY A 471 -3.75 -26.82 18.08
CA GLY A 471 -4.13 -26.23 19.37
C GLY A 471 -2.98 -25.55 20.15
N GLU A 472 -1.78 -25.47 19.58
CA GLU A 472 -0.64 -24.74 20.14
C GLU A 472 -0.45 -23.39 19.43
N VAL A 473 -0.12 -22.34 20.18
CA VAL A 473 0.21 -21.02 19.61
C VAL A 473 1.57 -21.11 18.93
N ILE A 474 1.60 -20.88 17.62
CA ILE A 474 2.84 -20.86 16.82
C ILE A 474 3.28 -19.44 16.46
N PHE A 475 2.38 -18.45 16.55
CA PHE A 475 2.71 -17.04 16.31
C PHE A 475 1.77 -16.12 17.09
N THR A 476 2.32 -15.01 17.58
CA THR A 476 1.58 -13.88 18.14
C THR A 476 2.29 -12.59 17.75
N ALA A 477 1.53 -11.63 17.23
CA ALA A 477 1.99 -10.26 17.01
C ALA A 477 0.97 -9.25 17.53
N ARG A 478 1.46 -8.07 17.89
CA ARG A 478 0.65 -6.90 18.22
C ARG A 478 1.01 -5.80 17.22
N SER A 479 0.02 -5.28 16.50
CA SER A 479 0.24 -4.33 15.40
C SER A 479 -0.91 -3.33 15.29
N LYS A 480 -0.63 -2.13 14.75
CA LYS A 480 -1.64 -1.19 14.27
C LYS A 480 -2.09 -1.49 12.84
N GLU A 481 -1.20 -2.12 12.08
CA GLU A 481 -1.45 -2.51 10.70
C GLU A 481 -2.43 -3.69 10.62
N THR A 482 -3.25 -3.71 9.58
CA THR A 482 -4.15 -4.83 9.27
C THR A 482 -3.54 -5.85 8.31
N THR A 483 -2.30 -5.61 7.88
CA THR A 483 -1.47 -6.54 7.09
C THR A 483 -0.25 -6.92 7.93
N ILE A 484 -0.09 -8.22 8.22
CA ILE A 484 0.95 -8.73 9.11
C ILE A 484 1.72 -9.86 8.43
N GLU A 485 3.01 -9.62 8.18
CA GLU A 485 3.96 -10.65 7.77
C GLU A 485 4.33 -11.51 8.98
N THR A 486 3.92 -12.78 8.97
CA THR A 486 4.17 -13.66 10.12
C THR A 486 5.55 -14.33 10.07
N GLY A 487 6.13 -14.47 8.88
CA GLY A 487 7.32 -15.29 8.63
C GLY A 487 7.12 -16.79 8.90
N LEU A 488 5.87 -17.22 9.14
CA LEU A 488 5.53 -18.63 9.32
C LEU A 488 5.48 -19.35 7.98
N GLU A 489 6.03 -20.55 7.98
CA GLU A 489 5.99 -21.51 6.89
C GLU A 489 4.92 -22.56 7.19
N LEU A 490 3.81 -22.56 6.44
CA LEU A 490 2.69 -23.47 6.69
C LEU A 490 2.94 -24.89 6.11
N GLU A 491 2.61 -25.92 6.90
CA GLU A 491 2.66 -27.32 6.50
C GLU A 491 1.48 -27.63 5.54
N PRO A 492 1.69 -28.37 4.44
CA PRO A 492 0.63 -28.75 3.49
C PRO A 492 -0.38 -29.74 4.07
N GLY A 493 -1.66 -29.58 3.71
CA GLY A 493 -2.74 -30.46 4.14
C GLY A 493 -3.08 -30.43 5.64
N GLU A 494 -2.63 -29.40 6.37
CA GLU A 494 -2.80 -29.27 7.82
C GLU A 494 -3.81 -28.15 8.18
N ASP A 495 -4.44 -28.31 9.35
CA ASP A 495 -5.44 -27.37 9.88
C ASP A 495 -4.82 -26.32 10.81
N TYR A 496 -5.21 -25.06 10.61
CA TYR A 496 -4.77 -23.89 11.37
C TYR A 496 -5.96 -23.07 11.88
N GLU A 497 -5.77 -22.37 13.01
CA GLU A 497 -6.73 -21.39 13.54
C GLU A 497 -6.06 -20.02 13.65
N LEU A 498 -6.72 -18.98 13.15
CA LEU A 498 -6.33 -17.58 13.25
C LEU A 498 -7.27 -16.85 14.21
N GLU A 499 -6.73 -16.17 15.21
CA GLU A 499 -7.46 -15.30 16.13
C GLU A 499 -6.97 -13.86 16.04
N ILE A 500 -7.89 -12.93 15.83
CA ILE A 500 -7.64 -11.48 15.78
C ILE A 500 -8.43 -10.82 16.90
N THR A 501 -7.74 -10.14 17.82
CA THR A 501 -8.33 -9.47 18.97
C THR A 501 -8.00 -7.98 18.92
N PRO A 502 -9.00 -7.09 18.74
CA PRO A 502 -8.76 -5.66 18.84
C PRO A 502 -8.51 -5.28 20.31
N VAL A 503 -7.58 -4.36 20.54
CA VAL A 503 -7.23 -3.84 21.86
C VAL A 503 -7.28 -2.32 21.77
N SER A 504 -8.09 -1.69 22.63
CA SER A 504 -8.18 -0.23 22.75
C SER A 504 -7.62 0.24 24.09
N GLY A 505 -6.88 1.35 24.17
CA GLY A 505 -6.41 1.85 25.46
C GLY A 505 -5.88 3.28 25.43
N PRO A 506 -5.72 3.95 26.60
CA PRO A 506 -5.95 3.47 27.95
C PRO A 506 -7.36 3.77 28.54
N PRO A 507 -7.85 2.95 29.50
CA PRO A 507 -7.27 1.68 29.94
C PRO A 507 -7.39 0.63 28.84
N GLU A 508 -6.36 -0.22 28.72
CA GLU A 508 -6.38 -1.33 27.76
C GLU A 508 -7.62 -2.20 27.98
N THR A 509 -8.43 -2.32 26.94
CA THR A 509 -9.66 -3.10 26.89
C THR A 509 -9.62 -3.96 25.63
N GLU A 510 -9.72 -5.27 25.82
CA GLU A 510 -9.86 -6.20 24.71
C GLU A 510 -11.31 -6.17 24.18
N GLY A 511 -11.44 -6.03 22.87
CA GLY A 511 -12.73 -6.16 22.19
C GLY A 511 -13.09 -7.62 21.89
N THR A 512 -14.11 -7.82 21.07
CA THR A 512 -14.55 -9.17 20.69
C THR A 512 -13.57 -9.78 19.69
N SER A 513 -12.95 -10.90 20.04
CA SER A 513 -12.04 -11.61 19.14
C SER A 513 -12.79 -12.31 18.01
N ARG A 514 -12.12 -12.40 16.85
CA ARG A 514 -12.58 -13.16 15.68
C ARG A 514 -11.65 -14.32 15.43
N ARG A 515 -12.24 -15.50 15.32
CA ARG A 515 -11.54 -16.77 15.08
C ARG A 515 -11.99 -17.37 13.76
N ILE A 516 -11.03 -17.84 12.97
CA ILE A 516 -11.26 -18.56 11.73
C ILE A 516 -10.37 -19.79 11.67
N GLU A 517 -10.94 -20.90 11.22
CA GLU A 517 -10.23 -22.14 10.93
C GLU A 517 -10.01 -22.26 9.41
N PHE A 518 -8.84 -22.72 9.00
CA PHE A 518 -8.49 -22.95 7.60
C PHE A 518 -7.56 -24.14 7.43
N THR A 519 -7.59 -24.77 6.25
CA THR A 519 -6.75 -25.92 5.89
C THR A 519 -5.89 -25.58 4.68
N THR A 520 -4.62 -25.93 4.72
CA THR A 520 -3.68 -25.74 3.61
C THR A 520 -3.87 -26.78 2.51
N ALA A 521 -3.49 -26.46 1.26
CA ALA A 521 -3.62 -27.38 0.13
C ALA A 521 -2.70 -28.61 0.27
N VAL A 522 -3.10 -29.74 -0.31
CA VAL A 522 -2.30 -30.98 -0.35
C VAL A 522 -1.30 -30.89 -1.51
N ALA A 523 -0.08 -31.38 -1.34
CA ALA A 523 0.93 -31.38 -2.39
C ALA A 523 0.55 -32.25 -3.61
N THR A 524 0.56 -31.69 -4.82
CA THR A 524 0.31 -32.35 -6.12
C THR A 524 1.53 -32.26 -7.06
N PRO A 525 1.69 -33.17 -8.05
CA PRO A 525 0.74 -34.20 -8.52
C PRO A 525 0.80 -35.53 -7.75
N GLU A 526 -0.37 -36.13 -7.50
CA GLU A 526 -0.55 -37.44 -6.88
C GLU A 526 -0.07 -38.57 -7.81
N TYR A 527 0.94 -39.35 -7.39
CA TYR A 527 1.27 -40.61 -8.05
C TYR A 527 0.08 -41.57 -7.96
N VAL A 528 -0.45 -41.98 -9.10
CA VAL A 528 -1.49 -43.00 -9.16
C VAL A 528 -0.79 -44.34 -9.33
N SER A 529 -0.76 -45.17 -8.28
CA SER A 529 -0.19 -46.52 -8.40
C SER A 529 -1.04 -47.38 -9.35
N PRO A 530 -0.40 -48.23 -10.18
CA PRO A 530 -1.09 -49.31 -10.90
C PRO A 530 -1.83 -50.24 -9.92
N GLN A 531 -2.92 -50.89 -10.36
CA GLN A 531 -3.64 -51.85 -9.54
C GLN A 531 -2.87 -53.19 -9.39
N ASP A 532 -2.95 -53.84 -8.22
CA ASP A 532 -2.23 -55.08 -7.87
C ASP A 532 -2.45 -56.28 -8.84
N ASN A 533 -3.51 -56.25 -9.65
CA ASN A 533 -3.88 -57.29 -10.61
C ASN A 533 -3.30 -57.08 -12.02
N MET A 534 -2.51 -56.02 -12.23
CA MET A 534 -1.82 -55.74 -13.48
C MET A 534 -0.48 -56.52 -13.52
N LYS A 535 -0.25 -57.36 -14.54
CA LYS A 535 1.03 -58.07 -14.74
C LYS A 535 1.55 -57.91 -16.17
N VAL A 536 2.86 -57.70 -16.28
CA VAL A 536 3.65 -57.32 -17.47
C VAL A 536 3.75 -58.46 -18.51
N ASP A 537 3.66 -58.12 -19.80
CA ASP A 537 3.85 -59.06 -20.92
C ASP A 537 5.34 -59.30 -21.21
N LEU A 538 5.83 -60.51 -20.98
CA LEU A 538 7.24 -60.84 -21.23
C LEU A 538 7.56 -61.22 -22.69
N SER A 539 6.59 -61.20 -23.61
CA SER A 539 6.72 -61.81 -24.96
C SER A 539 6.95 -60.84 -26.14
N ALA A 540 6.88 -59.53 -25.94
CA ALA A 540 7.01 -58.55 -27.03
C ALA A 540 8.46 -58.13 -27.38
N SER A 541 8.78 -58.20 -28.68
CA SER A 541 9.90 -57.58 -29.44
C SER A 541 11.30 -57.49 -28.81
N ASP A 542 12.30 -58.16 -29.43
CA ASP A 542 13.73 -58.07 -29.11
C ASP A 542 14.37 -56.65 -29.26
N ALA A 543 13.60 -55.62 -29.65
CA ALA A 543 14.11 -54.29 -30.02
C ALA A 543 13.75 -53.14 -29.05
N GLY A 544 12.85 -53.33 -28.08
CA GLY A 544 12.51 -52.32 -27.07
C GLY A 544 13.27 -52.55 -25.76
N ILE A 545 13.36 -51.52 -24.90
CA ILE A 545 13.78 -51.67 -23.50
C ILE A 545 12.55 -51.58 -22.61
N ARG A 546 12.30 -52.60 -21.79
CA ARG A 546 11.15 -52.66 -20.87
C ARG A 546 11.44 -51.91 -19.56
N SER A 547 10.41 -51.46 -18.86
CA SER A 547 10.53 -50.72 -17.59
C SER A 547 11.40 -51.44 -16.55
N HIS A 548 11.15 -52.73 -16.31
CA HIS A 548 11.93 -53.54 -15.38
C HIS A 548 13.36 -53.81 -15.86
N GLU A 549 13.59 -53.91 -17.17
CA GLU A 549 14.93 -54.07 -17.72
C GLU A 549 15.74 -52.79 -17.55
N PHE A 550 15.12 -51.63 -17.80
CA PHE A 550 15.72 -50.33 -17.59
C PHE A 550 16.01 -50.09 -16.10
N ALA A 551 15.03 -50.33 -15.22
CA ALA A 551 15.22 -50.25 -13.77
C ALA A 551 16.36 -51.15 -13.30
N LYS A 552 16.46 -52.37 -13.83
CA LYS A 552 17.59 -53.27 -13.57
C LYS A 552 18.92 -52.72 -14.08
N MET A 553 18.96 -52.11 -15.27
CA MET A 553 20.18 -51.46 -15.77
C MET A 553 20.62 -50.32 -14.84
N ILE A 554 19.67 -49.53 -14.33
CA ILE A 554 19.94 -48.46 -13.34
C ILE A 554 20.45 -49.06 -12.02
N GLU A 555 19.80 -50.11 -11.52
CA GLU A 555 20.19 -50.82 -10.30
C GLU A 555 21.63 -51.36 -10.39
N ASP A 556 21.91 -52.13 -11.46
CA ASP A 556 23.19 -52.80 -11.70
C ASP A 556 24.33 -51.80 -12.09
N THR A 557 24.04 -50.50 -12.26
CA THR A 557 25.04 -49.50 -12.65
C THR A 557 25.10 -48.30 -11.70
N ILE A 558 24.08 -47.46 -11.69
CA ILE A 558 24.07 -46.20 -10.94
C ILE A 558 23.84 -46.44 -9.44
N VAL A 559 22.87 -47.29 -9.09
CA VAL A 559 22.57 -47.61 -7.69
C VAL A 559 23.73 -48.38 -7.05
N GLU A 560 24.31 -49.37 -7.75
CA GLU A 560 25.48 -50.11 -7.25
C GLU A 560 26.71 -49.21 -7.05
N ALA A 561 26.92 -48.21 -7.91
CA ALA A 561 27.99 -47.22 -7.76
C ALA A 561 27.74 -46.23 -6.61
N GLY A 562 26.48 -45.96 -6.29
CA GLY A 562 26.03 -44.98 -5.31
C GLY A 562 25.76 -43.61 -5.92
N TYR A 563 24.84 -42.88 -5.32
CA TYR A 563 24.40 -41.55 -5.76
C TYR A 563 23.87 -40.74 -4.57
N LYS A 564 23.93 -39.41 -4.69
CA LYS A 564 23.27 -38.48 -3.78
C LYS A 564 21.80 -38.29 -4.15
N TYR A 565 21.54 -38.17 -5.44
CA TYR A 565 20.20 -37.93 -6.00
C TYR A 565 20.10 -38.45 -7.43
N MET A 566 18.93 -38.99 -7.80
CA MET A 566 18.60 -39.37 -9.17
C MET A 566 17.32 -38.68 -9.66
N GLY A 567 17.34 -38.18 -10.89
CA GLY A 567 16.15 -37.68 -11.59
C GLY A 567 15.87 -38.46 -12.86
N PHE A 568 14.61 -38.85 -13.07
CA PHE A 568 14.12 -39.48 -14.30
C PHE A 568 12.99 -38.65 -14.88
N PHE A 569 13.23 -38.09 -16.07
CA PHE A 569 12.30 -37.19 -16.76
C PHE A 569 11.86 -37.82 -18.08
N PHE A 570 10.58 -38.16 -18.17
CA PHE A 570 9.97 -38.78 -19.35
C PHE A 570 9.09 -37.77 -20.08
N GLY A 571 9.50 -37.37 -21.28
CA GLY A 571 8.77 -36.35 -22.05
C GLY A 571 7.43 -36.81 -22.62
N GLN A 572 6.75 -35.91 -23.35
CA GLN A 572 5.62 -36.27 -24.20
C GLN A 572 5.94 -37.48 -25.10
N CYS A 573 4.94 -38.35 -25.30
CA CYS A 573 5.05 -39.71 -25.87
C CYS A 573 5.52 -40.81 -24.90
N PHE A 574 5.80 -40.49 -23.64
CA PHE A 574 5.92 -41.47 -22.55
C PHE A 574 4.78 -41.27 -21.54
N GLY A 575 4.15 -42.37 -21.11
CA GLY A 575 3.33 -42.39 -19.90
C GLY A 575 4.22 -42.76 -18.71
N GLY A 576 3.84 -42.39 -17.48
CA GLY A 576 4.68 -42.68 -16.31
C GLY A 576 4.55 -44.12 -15.79
N GLY A 577 4.26 -45.08 -16.68
CA GLY A 577 4.31 -46.52 -16.37
C GLY A 577 5.71 -47.00 -15.98
N MET A 578 6.76 -46.23 -16.30
CA MET A 578 8.14 -46.48 -15.83
C MET A 578 8.31 -46.30 -14.32
N PHE A 579 7.36 -45.63 -13.63
CA PHE A 579 7.55 -45.26 -12.24
C PHE A 579 7.49 -46.46 -11.30
N GLU A 580 6.67 -47.46 -11.60
CA GLU A 580 6.43 -48.60 -10.71
C GLU A 580 7.72 -49.41 -10.45
N ASP A 581 8.57 -49.58 -11.47
CA ASP A 581 9.83 -50.30 -11.34
C ASP A 581 10.98 -49.41 -10.80
N LEU A 582 10.83 -48.07 -10.86
CA LEU A 582 11.84 -47.10 -10.41
C LEU A 582 11.57 -46.55 -9.00
N LYS A 583 10.34 -46.63 -8.48
CA LYS A 583 9.93 -46.04 -7.20
C LYS A 583 10.59 -46.65 -5.97
N GLY A 584 11.28 -47.78 -6.12
CA GLY A 584 11.97 -48.45 -5.02
C GLY A 584 13.36 -47.89 -4.71
N PHE A 585 13.80 -46.87 -5.46
CA PHE A 585 15.12 -46.25 -5.29
C PHE A 585 15.03 -45.00 -4.40
N ASP A 586 15.78 -45.00 -3.29
CA ASP A 586 15.86 -43.86 -2.37
C ASP A 586 16.35 -42.58 -3.09
N ASN A 587 15.97 -41.39 -2.61
CA ASN A 587 16.38 -40.07 -3.17
C ASN A 587 16.19 -39.94 -4.69
N THR A 588 15.06 -40.43 -5.19
CA THR A 588 14.74 -40.45 -6.62
C THR A 588 13.53 -39.59 -6.92
N LEU A 589 13.65 -38.76 -7.96
CA LEU A 589 12.56 -38.02 -8.56
C LEU A 589 12.15 -38.65 -9.90
N LEU A 590 10.88 -39.01 -10.02
CA LEU A 590 10.26 -39.50 -11.24
C LEU A 590 9.22 -38.50 -11.74
N LYS A 591 9.35 -38.06 -12.99
CA LYS A 591 8.44 -37.10 -13.62
C LYS A 591 8.10 -37.51 -15.05
N SER A 592 6.82 -37.40 -15.39
CA SER A 592 6.28 -37.82 -16.68
C SER A 592 5.18 -36.87 -17.15
N ALA A 593 5.15 -36.61 -18.46
CA ALA A 593 4.15 -35.77 -19.09
C ALA A 593 2.70 -36.30 -18.97
N ALA A 594 2.51 -37.60 -18.74
CA ALA A 594 1.19 -38.20 -18.49
C ALA A 594 1.21 -39.32 -17.42
N ARG A 595 0.03 -39.65 -16.88
CA ARG A 595 -0.21 -40.82 -16.01
C ARG A 595 0.11 -42.12 -16.73
N TRP A 596 0.21 -43.20 -15.97
CA TRP A 596 0.53 -44.52 -16.53
C TRP A 596 -0.62 -45.06 -17.39
N ASP A 597 -1.86 -44.65 -17.11
CA ASP A 597 -3.09 -45.05 -17.80
C ASP A 597 -3.49 -44.09 -18.93
N GLU A 598 -2.66 -43.09 -19.23
CA GLU A 598 -2.94 -42.02 -20.18
C GLU A 598 -1.89 -41.98 -21.29
N ARG A 599 -2.33 -41.63 -22.50
CA ARG A 599 -1.43 -41.47 -23.65
C ARG A 599 -0.92 -40.05 -23.71
N SER A 600 0.40 -39.85 -23.69
CA SER A 600 0.94 -38.52 -23.93
C SER A 600 1.16 -38.22 -25.41
N TYR A 601 0.57 -37.15 -25.93
CA TYR A 601 0.67 -36.71 -27.32
C TYR A 601 1.40 -35.36 -27.41
N GLY A 602 2.43 -35.30 -28.25
CA GLY A 602 2.99 -34.01 -28.69
C GLY A 602 2.16 -33.38 -29.83
N HIS A 603 2.14 -32.06 -29.93
CA HIS A 603 1.43 -31.34 -31.01
C HIS A 603 1.96 -31.75 -32.40
N PRO A 604 1.09 -32.00 -33.41
CA PRO A 604 1.48 -32.59 -34.70
C PRO A 604 2.31 -31.67 -35.61
N ASP A 605 2.24 -30.35 -35.42
CA ASP A 605 3.04 -29.37 -36.16
C ASP A 605 4.33 -28.93 -35.43
N ASP A 606 4.62 -29.48 -34.24
CA ASP A 606 5.61 -28.88 -33.35
C ASP A 606 7.04 -29.37 -33.50
N THR A 607 7.94 -28.46 -33.15
CA THR A 607 9.40 -28.62 -33.27
C THR A 607 10.07 -28.99 -31.95
N HIS A 608 9.34 -29.06 -30.83
CA HIS A 608 9.81 -29.39 -29.49
C HIS A 608 8.67 -29.93 -28.61
N ASN A 609 9.00 -30.49 -27.44
CA ASN A 609 8.11 -31.11 -26.44
C ASN A 609 7.80 -30.10 -25.33
N PHE A 610 6.53 -29.66 -25.24
CA PHE A 610 6.15 -28.55 -24.37
C PHE A 610 6.39 -28.84 -22.89
N TRP A 611 6.05 -30.04 -22.41
CA TRP A 611 6.27 -30.39 -21.01
C TRP A 611 7.77 -30.42 -20.65
N LEU A 612 8.60 -31.04 -21.50
CA LEU A 612 10.06 -31.02 -21.31
C LEU A 612 10.64 -29.61 -21.41
N GLU A 613 10.07 -28.75 -22.26
CA GLU A 613 10.49 -27.36 -22.42
C GLU A 613 10.15 -26.50 -21.19
N GLU A 614 8.94 -26.63 -20.63
CA GLU A 614 8.57 -25.93 -19.40
C GLU A 614 9.35 -26.47 -18.20
N LEU A 615 9.65 -27.77 -18.17
CA LEU A 615 10.57 -28.35 -17.19
C LEU A 615 11.97 -27.76 -17.30
N ARG A 616 12.51 -27.66 -18.53
CA ARG A 616 13.79 -27.03 -18.81
C ARG A 616 13.82 -25.58 -18.32
N LYS A 617 12.79 -24.78 -18.65
CA LYS A 617 12.64 -23.38 -18.19
C LYS A 617 12.53 -23.27 -16.67
N ALA A 618 11.81 -24.19 -16.01
CA ALA A 618 11.74 -24.20 -14.56
C ALA A 618 13.13 -24.35 -13.94
N ILE A 619 13.91 -25.32 -14.44
CA ILE A 619 15.28 -25.57 -13.99
C ILE A 619 16.24 -24.41 -14.31
N GLU A 620 16.17 -23.82 -15.52
CA GLU A 620 17.01 -22.68 -15.91
C GLU A 620 16.82 -21.45 -15.03
N ASN A 621 15.61 -21.25 -14.52
CA ASN A 621 15.26 -20.13 -13.65
C ASN A 621 15.43 -20.47 -12.15
N ASP A 622 16.16 -21.55 -11.82
CA ASP A 622 16.38 -22.02 -10.46
C ASP A 622 15.07 -22.28 -9.68
N ARG A 623 13.99 -22.63 -10.41
CA ARG A 623 12.70 -23.02 -9.84
C ARG A 623 12.68 -24.52 -9.56
N SER A 624 11.85 -24.92 -8.61
CA SER A 624 11.61 -26.34 -8.34
C SER A 624 10.96 -27.01 -9.55
N ILE A 625 11.20 -28.32 -9.69
CA ILE A 625 10.65 -29.13 -10.78
C ILE A 625 9.11 -29.16 -10.77
N ALA A 626 8.45 -28.86 -9.64
CA ALA A 626 7.00 -28.73 -9.55
C ALA A 626 6.42 -27.55 -10.36
N HIS A 627 7.18 -26.48 -10.59
CA HIS A 627 6.71 -25.33 -11.41
C HIS A 627 6.49 -25.70 -12.88
N ALA A 628 7.19 -26.72 -13.37
CA ALA A 628 7.13 -27.15 -14.75
C ALA A 628 5.75 -27.65 -15.17
N ASP A 629 5.03 -28.30 -14.25
CA ASP A 629 3.76 -28.95 -14.55
C ASP A 629 2.63 -27.91 -14.78
N ASP A 630 2.60 -26.85 -13.97
CA ASP A 630 1.65 -25.72 -14.12
C ASP A 630 1.97 -24.86 -15.35
N ASP A 631 3.25 -24.58 -15.59
CA ASP A 631 3.67 -23.85 -16.79
C ASP A 631 3.34 -24.67 -18.05
N ALA A 632 3.55 -25.99 -18.03
CA ALA A 632 3.14 -26.89 -19.11
C ALA A 632 1.63 -26.87 -19.32
N TYR A 633 0.84 -26.89 -18.24
CA TYR A 633 -0.62 -26.75 -18.33
C TYR A 633 -1.06 -25.45 -19.03
N LYS A 634 -0.44 -24.32 -18.68
CA LYS A 634 -0.79 -23.00 -19.23
C LYS A 634 -0.30 -22.80 -20.67
N ASN A 635 0.92 -23.27 -20.95
CA ASN A 635 1.66 -22.91 -22.16
C ASN A 635 1.56 -23.97 -23.27
N ASP A 636 1.17 -25.20 -22.95
CA ASP A 636 1.00 -26.26 -23.95
C ASP A 636 -0.38 -26.17 -24.63
N PRO A 637 -0.45 -25.80 -25.93
CA PRO A 637 -1.71 -25.70 -26.65
C PRO A 637 -2.42 -27.05 -26.86
N CYS A 638 -1.72 -28.17 -26.69
CA CYS A 638 -2.23 -29.55 -26.68
C CYS A 638 -2.34 -30.13 -25.26
N GLY A 639 -2.02 -29.33 -24.25
CA GLY A 639 -1.52 -29.73 -22.95
C GLY A 639 -2.37 -30.64 -22.06
N PRO A 640 -1.81 -30.93 -20.86
CA PRO A 640 -2.20 -32.04 -20.00
C PRO A 640 -3.69 -32.17 -19.64
N GLU A 641 -4.44 -31.07 -19.67
CA GLU A 641 -5.85 -31.09 -19.27
C GLU A 641 -6.80 -30.59 -20.37
N LYS A 642 -6.29 -30.39 -21.59
CA LYS A 642 -7.04 -29.68 -22.63
C LYS A 642 -7.94 -30.61 -23.45
N LYS A 643 -9.23 -30.58 -23.16
CA LYS A 643 -10.29 -31.39 -23.83
C LYS A 643 -10.54 -31.10 -25.32
N GLU A 644 -9.88 -30.12 -25.95
CA GLU A 644 -10.33 -29.54 -27.23
C GLU A 644 -9.96 -30.34 -28.48
N TYR A 645 -9.02 -31.29 -28.44
CA TYR A 645 -8.69 -32.14 -29.59
C TYR A 645 -9.61 -33.37 -29.70
N GLY A 646 -10.88 -33.14 -30.04
CA GLY A 646 -11.77 -34.06 -30.77
C GLY A 646 -12.23 -35.38 -30.14
N ASP A 647 -11.41 -36.05 -29.32
CA ASP A 647 -11.61 -37.46 -28.95
C ASP A 647 -11.65 -37.70 -27.42
N GLY A 648 -11.65 -36.64 -26.61
CA GLY A 648 -11.85 -36.75 -25.15
C GLY A 648 -10.66 -37.33 -24.37
N PHE A 649 -9.46 -37.33 -24.95
CA PHE A 649 -8.23 -37.69 -24.25
C PHE A 649 -7.79 -36.56 -23.31
N VAL A 650 -7.39 -36.92 -22.09
CA VAL A 650 -6.85 -36.03 -21.05
C VAL A 650 -5.53 -36.65 -20.60
N GLU A 651 -4.51 -35.84 -20.35
CA GLU A 651 -3.13 -36.23 -20.07
C GLU A 651 -2.64 -35.61 -18.76
N HIS A 652 -2.92 -36.17 -17.60
CA HIS A 652 -2.48 -35.59 -16.34
C HIS A 652 -0.98 -35.86 -16.12
N PRO A 653 -0.13 -34.86 -15.90
CA PRO A 653 1.26 -35.08 -15.51
C PRO A 653 1.28 -35.82 -14.19
N GLN A 654 2.29 -36.67 -14.00
CA GLN A 654 2.49 -37.32 -12.70
C GLN A 654 3.93 -37.17 -12.23
N GLY A 655 4.05 -37.05 -10.92
CA GLY A 655 5.32 -37.06 -10.22
C GLY A 655 5.30 -38.10 -9.11
N LEU A 656 6.43 -38.73 -8.89
CA LEU A 656 6.68 -39.50 -7.68
C LEU A 656 8.04 -39.08 -7.13
N TYR A 657 8.07 -38.84 -5.83
CA TYR A 657 9.27 -38.44 -5.12
C TYR A 657 9.47 -39.41 -3.97
N ASP A 658 10.60 -40.10 -3.99
CA ASP A 658 11.08 -40.87 -2.85
C ASP A 658 12.30 -40.14 -2.28
N GLY A 659 12.06 -39.17 -1.39
CA GLY A 659 13.10 -38.27 -0.87
C GLY A 659 12.64 -36.80 -0.78
N ASP A 660 13.57 -35.86 -0.94
CA ASP A 660 13.27 -34.42 -0.99
C ASP A 660 12.71 -34.06 -2.37
N GLN A 661 11.46 -33.58 -2.43
CA GLN A 661 10.80 -33.24 -3.69
C GLN A 661 11.25 -31.90 -4.29
N TYR A 662 12.21 -31.24 -3.65
CA TYR A 662 12.62 -29.88 -3.95
C TYR A 662 14.07 -29.70 -4.32
N VAL A 663 14.74 -30.82 -4.59
CA VAL A 663 16.10 -30.81 -5.09
C VAL A 663 16.18 -29.87 -6.29
N LYS A 664 16.98 -28.83 -6.14
CA LYS A 664 17.34 -27.98 -7.27
C LYS A 664 18.51 -28.66 -7.96
N LEU A 665 18.46 -28.73 -9.28
CA LEU A 665 19.60 -29.28 -10.04
C LEU A 665 20.85 -28.39 -9.93
N SER A 666 20.73 -27.18 -9.39
CA SER A 666 21.82 -26.27 -9.02
C SER A 666 22.52 -26.64 -7.70
N ASP A 667 21.92 -27.49 -6.85
CA ASP A 667 22.46 -27.84 -5.53
C ASP A 667 23.89 -28.41 -5.61
N GLU A 668 24.65 -28.22 -4.53
CA GLU A 668 26.06 -28.65 -4.47
C GLU A 668 26.17 -30.18 -4.55
N ALA A 669 26.88 -30.67 -5.56
CA ALA A 669 27.29 -32.06 -5.74
C ALA A 669 28.78 -32.07 -6.12
N GLU A 670 29.49 -33.18 -5.85
CA GLU A 670 30.92 -33.26 -6.21
C GLU A 670 31.12 -33.21 -7.73
N SER A 671 30.20 -33.84 -8.48
CA SER A 671 29.98 -33.73 -9.91
C SER A 671 28.53 -34.10 -10.27
N LYS A 672 28.15 -33.87 -11.52
CA LYS A 672 26.78 -34.00 -12.01
C LYS A 672 26.80 -34.66 -13.38
N HIS A 673 26.05 -35.74 -13.55
CA HIS A 673 26.06 -36.57 -14.76
C HIS A 673 24.66 -36.69 -15.33
N ALA A 674 24.52 -36.63 -16.64
CA ALA A 674 23.23 -36.84 -17.29
C ALA A 674 23.34 -37.72 -18.53
N ILE A 675 22.31 -38.55 -18.76
CA ILE A 675 22.08 -39.23 -20.02
C ILE A 675 20.79 -38.68 -20.63
N ILE A 676 20.89 -38.18 -21.85
CA ILE A 676 19.73 -37.80 -22.66
C ILE A 676 19.56 -38.88 -23.73
N PHE A 677 18.45 -39.59 -23.70
CA PHE A 677 18.20 -40.75 -24.54
C PHE A 677 17.01 -40.53 -25.49
N SER A 678 17.24 -40.80 -26.76
CA SER A 678 16.23 -40.92 -27.80
C SER A 678 16.61 -42.05 -28.75
N GLY A 679 15.80 -43.10 -28.82
CA GLY A 679 16.05 -44.19 -29.78
C GLY A 679 15.45 -43.94 -31.17
N ALA A 680 14.73 -42.85 -31.36
CA ALA A 680 14.22 -42.41 -32.65
C ALA A 680 15.21 -41.47 -33.35
N SER A 681 15.35 -41.57 -34.68
CA SER A 681 16.12 -40.61 -35.48
C SER A 681 15.55 -40.47 -36.89
N GLY A 682 15.68 -39.29 -37.49
CA GLY A 682 15.33 -39.03 -38.88
C GLY A 682 14.26 -37.94 -39.11
N PRO A 683 13.79 -37.75 -40.36
CA PRO A 683 13.03 -36.57 -40.75
C PRO A 683 11.70 -36.37 -40.01
N GLY A 684 11.08 -37.44 -39.53
CA GLY A 684 9.85 -37.41 -38.73
C GLY A 684 10.09 -37.27 -37.22
N GLU A 685 11.35 -37.35 -36.77
CA GLU A 685 11.74 -37.44 -35.36
C GLU A 685 12.47 -36.18 -34.88
N LYS A 686 12.51 -35.13 -35.71
CA LYS A 686 13.29 -33.92 -35.43
C LYS A 686 12.93 -33.22 -34.12
N ARG A 687 11.68 -33.33 -33.65
CA ARG A 687 11.27 -32.74 -32.36
C ARG A 687 12.06 -33.35 -31.20
N HIS A 688 12.22 -34.67 -31.22
CA HIS A 688 12.94 -35.46 -30.23
C HIS A 688 14.44 -35.16 -30.25
N GLU A 689 15.00 -34.97 -31.46
CA GLU A 689 16.38 -34.52 -31.65
C GLU A 689 16.60 -33.09 -31.10
N ASN A 690 15.66 -32.17 -31.36
CA ASN A 690 15.73 -30.79 -30.87
C ASN A 690 15.59 -30.71 -29.35
N ASP A 691 14.70 -31.49 -28.73
CA ASP A 691 14.56 -31.54 -27.27
C ASP A 691 15.85 -32.03 -26.63
N ALA A 692 16.47 -33.06 -27.23
CA ALA A 692 17.75 -33.56 -26.74
C ALA A 692 18.87 -32.51 -26.87
N ASP A 693 18.89 -31.72 -27.94
CA ASP A 693 19.83 -30.60 -28.13
C ASP A 693 19.61 -29.49 -27.09
N ASN A 694 18.36 -29.07 -26.88
CA ASN A 694 18.00 -28.02 -25.92
C ASN A 694 18.36 -28.41 -24.48
N TRP A 695 18.13 -29.68 -24.12
CA TRP A 695 18.48 -30.20 -22.80
C TRP A 695 19.98 -30.38 -22.61
N GLU A 696 20.73 -30.77 -23.64
CA GLU A 696 22.18 -30.79 -23.58
C GLU A 696 22.74 -29.38 -23.33
N GLU A 697 22.25 -28.37 -24.05
CA GLU A 697 22.64 -26.97 -23.85
C GLU A 697 22.32 -26.50 -22.42
N THR A 698 21.12 -26.80 -21.93
CA THR A 698 20.67 -26.40 -20.58
C THR A 698 21.53 -27.03 -19.49
N LEU A 699 21.71 -28.35 -19.53
CA LEU A 699 22.44 -29.10 -18.50
C LEU A 699 23.94 -28.79 -18.51
N THR A 700 24.54 -28.56 -19.68
CA THR A 700 25.95 -28.17 -19.79
C THR A 700 26.22 -26.70 -19.49
N SER A 701 25.17 -25.89 -19.29
CA SER A 701 25.30 -24.46 -18.98
C SER A 701 26.15 -24.24 -17.72
N ALA A 702 26.78 -23.07 -17.62
CA ALA A 702 27.61 -22.72 -16.46
C ALA A 702 26.83 -22.72 -15.13
N LEU A 703 25.51 -22.61 -15.18
CA LEU A 703 24.62 -22.64 -14.02
C LEU A 703 24.48 -24.07 -13.45
N LEU A 704 24.35 -25.07 -14.32
CA LEU A 704 24.05 -26.45 -13.92
C LEU A 704 25.28 -27.36 -13.94
N GLY A 705 26.17 -27.20 -14.92
CA GLY A 705 27.50 -27.81 -14.95
C GLY A 705 27.53 -29.34 -15.07
N PHE A 706 26.54 -29.95 -15.72
CA PHE A 706 26.50 -31.40 -15.92
C PHE A 706 27.46 -31.87 -17.01
N GLU A 707 28.06 -33.04 -16.81
CA GLU A 707 28.63 -33.86 -17.88
C GLU A 707 27.51 -34.67 -18.54
N VAL A 708 27.19 -34.34 -19.80
CA VAL A 708 26.05 -34.89 -20.53
C VAL A 708 26.51 -35.93 -21.57
N THR A 709 25.90 -37.11 -21.54
CA THR A 709 25.99 -38.12 -22.61
C THR A 709 24.67 -38.14 -23.39
N LYS A 710 24.68 -37.54 -24.59
CA LYS A 710 23.51 -37.51 -25.48
C LYS A 710 23.52 -38.67 -26.48
N LEU A 711 22.42 -39.42 -26.52
CA LEU A 711 22.21 -40.60 -27.35
C LEU A 711 20.96 -40.39 -28.23
N VAL A 712 21.14 -40.25 -29.56
CA VAL A 712 20.06 -40.02 -30.54
C VAL A 712 20.07 -41.10 -31.61
N GLY A 713 18.92 -41.71 -31.89
CA GLY A 713 18.83 -42.92 -32.73
C GLY A 713 19.57 -44.11 -32.14
N ALA A 714 19.68 -44.16 -30.82
CA ALA A 714 20.53 -45.08 -30.09
C ALA A 714 19.85 -46.42 -29.78
N THR A 715 20.66 -47.47 -29.70
CA THR A 715 20.24 -48.83 -29.37
C THR A 715 20.28 -49.10 -27.87
N ARG A 716 19.68 -50.23 -27.45
CA ARG A 716 19.86 -50.77 -26.09
C ARG A 716 21.33 -50.91 -25.70
N GLU A 717 22.17 -51.43 -26.59
CA GLU A 717 23.60 -51.62 -26.34
C GLU A 717 24.33 -50.29 -26.13
N ASP A 718 23.91 -49.23 -26.84
CA ASP A 718 24.46 -47.89 -26.66
C ASP A 718 24.08 -47.32 -25.28
N LEU A 719 22.85 -47.53 -24.81
CA LEU A 719 22.42 -47.10 -23.48
C LEU A 719 23.14 -47.87 -22.37
N GLU A 720 23.25 -49.20 -22.49
CA GLU A 720 24.00 -50.04 -21.56
C GLU A 720 25.47 -49.59 -21.48
N THR A 721 26.08 -49.26 -22.62
CA THR A 721 27.45 -48.75 -22.69
C THR A 721 27.58 -47.39 -22.02
N ALA A 722 26.63 -46.48 -22.22
CA ALA A 722 26.64 -45.15 -21.60
C ALA A 722 26.47 -45.23 -20.09
N LEU A 723 25.53 -46.05 -19.59
CA LEU A 723 25.35 -46.28 -18.15
C LEU A 723 26.60 -46.91 -17.51
N ALA A 724 27.23 -47.86 -18.19
CA ALA A 724 28.50 -48.46 -17.74
C ALA A 724 29.67 -47.46 -17.72
N ALA A 725 29.63 -46.41 -18.54
CA ALA A 725 30.63 -45.34 -18.53
C ALA A 725 30.37 -44.34 -17.40
N VAL A 726 29.12 -43.88 -17.25
CA VAL A 726 28.72 -42.93 -16.20
C VAL A 726 28.91 -43.55 -14.81
N SER A 727 28.55 -44.81 -14.60
CA SER A 727 28.74 -45.51 -13.31
C SER A 727 30.19 -45.54 -12.81
N GLN A 728 31.19 -45.45 -13.71
CA GLN A 728 32.60 -45.35 -13.29
C GLN A 728 32.95 -44.00 -12.65
N LEU A 729 32.08 -43.00 -12.80
CA LEU A 729 32.20 -41.65 -12.26
C LEU A 729 31.28 -41.41 -11.05
N MET A 730 30.31 -42.31 -10.81
CA MET A 730 29.30 -42.16 -9.75
C MET A 730 29.80 -42.62 -8.37
N ASN A 731 29.29 -41.96 -7.33
CA ASN A 731 29.42 -42.32 -5.91
C ASN A 731 28.33 -41.61 -5.08
N GLU A 732 28.28 -41.84 -3.76
CA GLU A 732 27.25 -41.30 -2.84
C GLU A 732 27.11 -39.76 -2.80
N ASN A 733 28.03 -38.99 -3.39
CA ASN A 733 27.98 -37.53 -3.46
C ASN A 733 27.58 -36.98 -4.84
N GLU A 734 27.29 -37.86 -5.81
CA GLU A 734 27.07 -37.50 -7.21
C GLU A 734 25.59 -37.42 -7.57
N VAL A 735 25.25 -36.54 -8.53
CA VAL A 735 23.89 -36.41 -9.05
C VAL A 735 23.80 -37.04 -10.44
N PHE A 736 22.79 -37.88 -10.65
CA PHE A 736 22.52 -38.49 -11.96
C PHE A 736 21.13 -38.09 -12.48
N ILE A 737 21.05 -37.75 -13.77
CA ILE A 737 19.79 -37.47 -14.45
C ILE A 737 19.65 -38.33 -15.70
N PHE A 738 18.46 -38.88 -15.90
CA PHE A 738 18.06 -39.50 -17.16
C PHE A 738 16.89 -38.74 -17.78
N ILE A 739 17.03 -38.34 -19.04
CA ILE A 739 15.98 -37.67 -19.81
C ILE A 739 15.63 -38.52 -21.03
N ALA A 740 14.36 -38.89 -21.17
CA ALA A 740 13.83 -39.55 -22.34
C ALA A 740 13.09 -38.56 -23.25
N ALA A 741 13.63 -38.33 -24.45
CA ALA A 741 13.09 -37.40 -25.45
C ALA A 741 12.86 -38.14 -26.78
N GLY A 742 11.93 -39.09 -26.79
CA GLY A 742 11.71 -40.03 -27.90
C GLY A 742 10.30 -40.63 -27.86
N HIS A 743 10.08 -41.75 -28.54
CA HIS A 743 8.81 -42.47 -28.46
C HIS A 743 8.85 -43.51 -27.34
N GLY A 744 7.82 -43.46 -26.48
CA GLY A 744 7.37 -44.60 -25.71
C GLY A 744 6.22 -45.31 -26.44
N SER A 745 6.05 -46.59 -26.20
CA SER A 745 4.83 -47.28 -26.61
C SER A 745 3.82 -47.33 -25.48
N VAL A 746 2.57 -47.56 -25.85
CA VAL A 746 1.59 -48.19 -24.97
C VAL A 746 1.70 -49.71 -25.22
N GLY A 747 1.74 -50.58 -24.23
CA GLY A 747 1.89 -52.03 -24.49
C GLY A 747 0.60 -52.80 -24.55
N GLN A 748 0.63 -54.10 -24.33
CA GLN A 748 -0.45 -54.91 -24.86
C GLN A 748 -0.92 -55.95 -23.86
N LEU A 749 -2.20 -56.28 -23.96
CA LEU A 749 -2.78 -57.45 -23.31
C LEU A 749 -2.20 -58.70 -23.98
N VAL A 750 -1.72 -59.65 -23.18
CA VAL A 750 -1.13 -60.91 -23.67
C VAL A 750 -2.22 -61.74 -24.36
N GLU A 751 -2.17 -61.84 -25.68
CA GLU A 751 -2.94 -62.81 -26.47
C GLU A 751 -1.98 -63.86 -27.05
N GLU A 752 -1.95 -65.09 -26.51
CA GLU A 752 -1.32 -66.21 -27.20
C GLU A 752 -2.35 -66.98 -28.06
N GLU A 753 -2.20 -66.88 -29.38
CA GLU A 753 -3.03 -67.59 -30.35
C GLU A 753 -2.36 -68.93 -30.74
N ALA A 754 -2.98 -70.07 -30.37
CA ALA A 754 -2.54 -71.38 -30.83
C ALA A 754 -3.42 -71.87 -32.00
N GLN A 755 -2.87 -71.91 -33.22
CA GLN A 755 -3.59 -72.46 -34.37
C GLN A 755 -3.72 -73.99 -34.26
N VAL A 756 -4.95 -74.50 -34.29
CA VAL A 756 -5.24 -75.93 -34.37
C VAL A 756 -5.60 -76.30 -35.82
N PRO A 757 -4.83 -77.16 -36.50
CA PRO A 757 -5.18 -77.58 -37.85
C PRO A 757 -6.43 -78.48 -37.86
N PRO A 758 -7.28 -78.41 -38.89
CA PRO A 758 -8.55 -79.12 -38.92
C PRO A 758 -8.34 -80.62 -39.17
N TYR A 759 -8.72 -81.48 -38.21
CA TYR A 759 -8.70 -82.93 -38.41
C TYR A 759 -9.81 -83.65 -37.64
N GLU A 760 -10.75 -84.25 -38.37
CA GLU A 760 -11.90 -84.98 -37.81
C GLU A 760 -11.48 -86.28 -37.09
N GLY A 761 -11.95 -86.46 -35.86
CA GLY A 761 -12.36 -87.77 -35.34
C GLY A 761 -11.34 -88.63 -34.58
N LYS A 762 -10.37 -88.04 -33.88
CA LYS A 762 -9.58 -88.75 -32.86
C LYS A 762 -9.34 -87.89 -31.61
N GLU A 763 -9.26 -88.54 -30.45
CA GLU A 763 -8.76 -87.93 -29.20
C GLU A 763 -7.45 -87.20 -29.46
N ILE A 764 -7.39 -85.93 -29.06
CA ILE A 764 -6.19 -85.11 -29.07
C ILE A 764 -5.72 -84.99 -27.62
N THR A 765 -4.52 -85.46 -27.35
CA THR A 765 -3.83 -85.24 -26.07
C THR A 765 -3.08 -83.92 -26.15
N PHE A 766 -3.34 -83.00 -25.21
CA PHE A 766 -2.58 -81.77 -25.06
C PHE A 766 -1.46 -82.01 -24.04
N GLU A 767 -0.20 -81.87 -24.46
CA GLU A 767 0.90 -81.67 -23.52
C GLU A 767 1.01 -80.16 -23.31
N ALA A 768 0.68 -79.68 -22.10
CA ALA A 768 0.97 -78.30 -21.74
C ALA A 768 2.47 -78.07 -21.88
N ASP A 769 2.88 -77.01 -22.59
CA ASP A 769 4.28 -76.60 -22.62
C ASP A 769 4.74 -76.40 -21.16
N LEU A 770 5.92 -76.93 -20.82
CA LEU A 770 6.54 -76.74 -19.52
C LEU A 770 6.59 -75.25 -19.14
N LYS A 771 6.69 -74.37 -20.15
CA LYS A 771 6.59 -72.92 -19.97
C LYS A 771 5.30 -72.44 -19.32
N LEU A 772 4.13 -73.00 -19.68
CA LEU A 772 2.85 -72.56 -19.12
C LEU A 772 2.73 -72.95 -17.64
N LEU A 773 3.23 -74.13 -17.29
CA LEU A 773 3.28 -74.58 -15.89
C LEU A 773 4.33 -73.83 -15.07
N ASP A 774 5.47 -73.47 -15.67
CA ASP A 774 6.48 -72.63 -15.04
C ASP A 774 5.94 -71.22 -14.80
N ILE A 775 5.25 -70.63 -15.78
CA ILE A 775 4.56 -69.33 -15.65
C ILE A 775 3.52 -69.38 -14.53
N LEU A 776 2.66 -70.40 -14.48
CA LEU A 776 1.64 -70.55 -13.42
C LEU A 776 2.25 -70.66 -12.01
N ASN A 777 3.40 -71.33 -11.91
CA ASN A 777 4.13 -71.50 -10.66
C ASN A 777 4.87 -70.21 -10.25
N GLU A 778 5.35 -69.43 -11.22
CA GLU A 778 6.02 -68.14 -11.02
C GLU A 778 5.02 -67.04 -10.62
N ILE A 779 3.78 -67.09 -11.11
CA ILE A 779 2.72 -66.14 -10.76
C ILE A 779 1.89 -66.55 -9.52
N GLY A 780 2.15 -67.72 -8.92
CA GLY A 780 1.59 -68.15 -7.64
C GLY A 780 0.10 -68.56 -7.64
N HIS A 781 -0.47 -68.98 -8.76
CA HIS A 781 -1.90 -69.33 -8.87
C HIS A 781 -2.13 -70.85 -8.97
N GLU A 782 -3.08 -71.39 -8.18
CA GLU A 782 -3.38 -72.83 -8.08
C GLU A 782 -4.49 -73.34 -9.01
N HIS A 783 -5.13 -72.46 -9.80
CA HIS A 783 -6.33 -72.79 -10.57
C HIS A 783 -6.28 -72.29 -12.02
N LEU A 784 -6.81 -73.11 -12.94
CA LEU A 784 -6.87 -72.82 -14.39
C LEU A 784 -8.32 -72.94 -14.88
N PHE A 785 -8.81 -71.93 -15.62
CA PHE A 785 -10.14 -71.92 -16.22
C PHE A 785 -10.03 -71.90 -17.75
N ILE A 786 -10.75 -72.80 -18.43
CA ILE A 786 -10.70 -72.94 -19.90
C ILE A 786 -12.08 -72.69 -20.46
N THR A 787 -12.18 -71.81 -21.46
CA THR A 787 -13.44 -71.57 -22.18
C THR A 787 -13.28 -71.93 -23.65
N MET A 788 -14.29 -72.59 -24.22
CA MET A 788 -14.31 -72.92 -25.64
C MET A 788 -15.37 -72.06 -26.32
N ASP A 789 -14.97 -71.24 -27.30
CA ASP A 789 -15.93 -70.56 -28.16
C ASP A 789 -16.28 -71.48 -29.33
N ILE A 790 -17.55 -71.86 -29.42
CA ILE A 790 -18.07 -72.71 -30.49
C ILE A 790 -19.00 -71.84 -31.33
N PRO A 791 -18.81 -71.77 -32.67
CA PRO A 791 -19.64 -70.93 -33.52
C PRO A 791 -21.11 -71.28 -33.41
N ILE A 792 -21.94 -70.25 -33.59
CA ILE A 792 -23.40 -70.31 -33.52
C ILE A 792 -23.92 -71.28 -34.59
N GLY A 793 -24.51 -72.40 -34.16
CA GLY A 793 -25.29 -73.26 -35.05
C GLY A 793 -26.48 -72.50 -35.65
N PRO A 794 -27.02 -72.95 -36.80
CA PRO A 794 -28.07 -72.24 -37.57
C PRO A 794 -29.37 -71.95 -36.80
N ASP A 795 -29.51 -72.50 -35.60
CA ASP A 795 -30.70 -72.41 -34.75
C ASP A 795 -30.58 -71.25 -33.72
N GLY A 796 -29.45 -70.53 -33.69
CA GLY A 796 -29.26 -69.33 -32.87
C GLY A 796 -29.07 -69.57 -31.38
N ILE A 797 -28.86 -70.82 -30.94
CA ILE A 797 -28.60 -71.16 -29.53
C ILE A 797 -27.10 -71.45 -29.36
N ARG A 798 -26.43 -70.68 -28.51
CA ARG A 798 -25.06 -70.97 -28.03
C ARG A 798 -25.14 -71.97 -26.87
N PRO A 799 -24.72 -73.24 -27.00
CA PRO A 799 -24.47 -74.05 -25.83
C PRO A 799 -23.15 -73.57 -25.19
N GLN A 800 -23.25 -72.83 -24.08
CA GLN A 800 -22.09 -72.64 -23.22
C GLN A 800 -21.78 -73.99 -22.55
N VAL A 801 -20.73 -74.67 -23.00
CA VAL A 801 -20.18 -75.81 -22.27
C VAL A 801 -19.15 -75.25 -21.29
N GLN A 802 -19.54 -75.18 -20.02
CA GLN A 802 -18.65 -74.79 -18.92
C GLN A 802 -18.05 -76.07 -18.31
N VAL A 803 -16.73 -76.20 -18.30
CA VAL A 803 -16.03 -77.29 -17.60
C VAL A 803 -15.37 -76.70 -16.35
N PHE A 804 -15.81 -77.12 -15.17
CA PHE A 804 -15.21 -76.71 -13.90
C PHE A 804 -14.19 -77.77 -13.45
N LEU A 805 -12.90 -77.41 -13.41
CA LEU A 805 -11.85 -78.23 -12.80
C LEU A 805 -11.77 -77.94 -11.30
N ASN A 806 -12.78 -78.37 -10.52
CA ASN A 806 -12.86 -78.08 -9.08
C ASN A 806 -12.80 -79.31 -8.16
N ASP A 807 -12.26 -80.44 -8.62
CA ASP A 807 -12.20 -81.67 -7.79
C ASP A 807 -10.84 -82.39 -7.85
N LEU A 808 -9.73 -81.64 -7.79
CA LEU A 808 -8.44 -82.21 -7.37
C LEU A 808 -8.17 -81.83 -5.93
N THR A 809 -8.50 -82.78 -5.06
CA THR A 809 -8.24 -82.75 -3.63
C THR A 809 -6.79 -82.36 -3.32
N THR A 810 -6.67 -81.36 -2.47
CA THR A 810 -5.53 -81.03 -1.60
C THR A 810 -4.80 -82.28 -1.09
N ASP A 811 -3.63 -82.60 -1.65
CA ASP A 811 -2.66 -83.49 -1.00
C ASP A 811 -1.27 -82.82 -1.07
N PRO A 812 -0.66 -82.45 0.07
CA PRO A 812 0.58 -81.66 0.13
C PRO A 812 1.86 -82.43 -0.25
N PHE A 813 1.80 -83.37 -1.20
CA PHE A 813 2.92 -84.24 -1.61
C PHE A 813 3.24 -84.23 -3.12
N ILE A 814 2.99 -83.12 -3.81
CA ILE A 814 3.38 -82.95 -5.22
C ILE A 814 4.69 -82.14 -5.31
N SER A 815 5.81 -82.76 -4.93
CA SER A 815 7.17 -82.23 -5.16
C SER A 815 8.11 -83.26 -5.78
N ASP A 816 7.57 -84.33 -6.36
CA ASP A 816 8.34 -85.38 -7.03
C ASP A 816 8.28 -85.20 -8.57
N PRO A 817 9.36 -84.74 -9.22
CA PRO A 817 9.40 -84.51 -10.67
C PRO A 817 9.45 -85.80 -11.52
N GLU A 818 9.55 -87.00 -10.91
CA GLU A 818 9.61 -88.27 -11.67
C GLU A 818 8.26 -89.00 -11.82
N LYS A 819 7.14 -88.45 -11.33
CA LYS A 819 5.79 -89.01 -11.60
C LYS A 819 5.19 -88.41 -12.88
N GLU A 820 4.91 -89.27 -13.86
CA GLU A 820 4.07 -88.95 -15.02
C GLU A 820 2.74 -88.36 -14.54
N ARG A 821 2.53 -87.08 -14.86
CA ARG A 821 1.33 -86.32 -14.50
C ARG A 821 0.21 -86.81 -15.42
N SER A 822 -0.82 -87.41 -14.84
CA SER A 822 -1.87 -88.16 -15.51
C SER A 822 -2.57 -87.38 -16.63
N GLU A 823 -2.63 -87.99 -17.81
CA GLU A 823 -3.43 -87.60 -18.98
C GLU A 823 -4.89 -87.29 -18.62
N PHE A 824 -5.46 -86.26 -19.25
CA PHE A 824 -6.90 -85.99 -19.24
C PHE A 824 -7.46 -86.11 -20.66
N GLY A 825 -8.46 -86.98 -20.85
CA GLY A 825 -9.23 -87.09 -22.10
C GLY A 825 -10.55 -86.35 -21.99
N ILE A 826 -10.80 -85.41 -22.92
CA ILE A 826 -12.12 -84.77 -23.08
C ILE A 826 -12.86 -85.53 -24.18
N HIS A 827 -13.99 -86.17 -23.84
CA HIS A 827 -14.84 -86.85 -24.82
C HIS A 827 -15.67 -85.83 -25.61
N LEU A 828 -15.20 -85.50 -26.83
CA LEU A 828 -15.75 -84.46 -27.72
C LEU A 828 -16.91 -84.97 -28.61
N GLU A 829 -17.76 -85.87 -28.10
CA GLU A 829 -18.73 -86.60 -28.93
C GLU A 829 -19.93 -85.75 -29.41
N ASP A 830 -20.12 -84.53 -28.87
CA ASP A 830 -21.27 -83.67 -29.15
C ASP A 830 -20.94 -82.31 -29.82
N ILE A 831 -19.69 -82.10 -30.28
CA ILE A 831 -19.27 -80.83 -30.90
C ILE A 831 -19.17 -80.97 -32.42
N PHE A 832 -20.00 -80.20 -33.15
CA PHE A 832 -19.88 -80.03 -34.59
C PHE A 832 -18.79 -79.00 -34.90
N TRP A 833 -17.69 -79.47 -35.50
CA TRP A 833 -16.55 -78.63 -35.86
C TRP A 833 -16.80 -77.91 -37.18
N GLY A 834 -16.89 -76.57 -37.11
CA GLY A 834 -16.77 -75.69 -38.28
C GLY A 834 -15.29 -75.36 -38.54
N ALA A 835 -15.01 -74.74 -39.70
CA ALA A 835 -13.64 -74.45 -40.13
C ALA A 835 -12.89 -73.41 -39.27
N ASP A 836 -13.59 -72.71 -38.38
CA ASP A 836 -13.11 -71.52 -37.67
C ASP A 836 -13.43 -71.59 -36.16
N ASN A 837 -13.00 -72.67 -35.48
CA ASN A 837 -13.16 -72.79 -34.03
C ASN A 837 -11.86 -72.36 -33.31
N VAL A 838 -11.94 -71.37 -32.40
CA VAL A 838 -10.81 -70.83 -31.62
C VAL A 838 -11.06 -71.07 -30.12
N LEU A 839 -10.02 -71.44 -29.38
CA LEU A 839 -10.06 -71.68 -27.93
C LEU A 839 -9.49 -70.46 -27.19
N TYR A 840 -10.21 -69.93 -26.20
CA TYR A 840 -9.77 -68.78 -25.40
C TYR A 840 -9.63 -69.16 -23.92
N ILE A 841 -8.50 -68.84 -23.30
CA ILE A 841 -8.21 -69.15 -21.89
C ILE A 841 -8.13 -67.83 -21.12
N PHE A 842 -8.85 -67.73 -20.00
CA PHE A 842 -8.91 -66.54 -19.15
C PHE A 842 -8.59 -66.90 -17.69
N PRO A 843 -7.77 -66.13 -16.95
CA PRO A 843 -7.74 -66.18 -15.49
C PRO A 843 -8.86 -65.29 -14.89
N LEU A 844 -9.47 -65.74 -13.79
CA LEU A 844 -10.58 -65.03 -13.11
C LEU A 844 -10.06 -64.01 -12.09
N GLY A 845 -10.42 -62.73 -12.26
CA GLY A 845 -10.51 -61.75 -11.17
C GLY A 845 -11.91 -61.75 -10.53
N GLU A 846 -12.02 -61.21 -9.30
CA GLU A 846 -13.29 -61.14 -8.58
C GLU A 846 -14.31 -60.22 -9.27
N LEU A 847 -15.44 -60.83 -9.71
CA LEU A 847 -16.75 -60.21 -9.95
C LEU A 847 -16.83 -59.01 -10.93
N PHE A 848 -16.96 -59.37 -12.21
CA PHE A 848 -17.55 -58.66 -13.36
C PHE A 848 -18.50 -57.46 -13.09
N ASP A 849 -18.13 -56.28 -13.58
CA ASP A 849 -19.04 -55.29 -14.19
C ASP A 849 -18.79 -55.27 -15.72
N PRO A 850 -19.79 -55.55 -16.58
CA PRO A 850 -19.62 -55.57 -18.04
C PRO A 850 -19.39 -54.21 -18.70
N ASP A 851 -19.47 -53.09 -17.95
CA ASP A 851 -19.21 -51.74 -18.48
C ASP A 851 -17.74 -51.26 -18.28
N GLU A 852 -16.90 -52.02 -17.55
CA GLU A 852 -15.47 -51.71 -17.34
C GLU A 852 -14.55 -52.64 -18.17
N VAL A 853 -14.56 -52.45 -19.48
CA VAL A 853 -13.48 -52.98 -20.33
C VAL A 853 -12.37 -51.93 -20.37
N ILE A 854 -11.41 -52.05 -19.45
CA ILE A 854 -10.21 -51.21 -19.44
C ILE A 854 -9.07 -51.99 -20.10
N LEU A 855 -8.66 -51.53 -21.29
CA LEU A 855 -7.47 -51.99 -22.00
C LEU A 855 -6.21 -51.54 -21.25
N ILE A 856 -5.25 -52.45 -21.05
CA ILE A 856 -3.99 -52.15 -20.34
C ILE A 856 -2.78 -52.40 -21.24
N TYR A 857 -1.77 -51.53 -21.08
CA TYR A 857 -0.67 -51.32 -22.01
C TYR A 857 0.72 -51.25 -21.29
N ASP A 858 1.71 -52.11 -21.63
CA ASP A 858 3.17 -52.10 -21.28
C ASP A 858 4.14 -51.16 -22.09
N ILE A 859 4.99 -50.35 -21.45
CA ILE A 859 5.73 -49.27 -22.14
C ILE A 859 7.13 -49.70 -22.59
N PHE A 860 7.41 -49.61 -23.90
CA PHE A 860 8.74 -49.81 -24.51
C PHE A 860 9.45 -48.46 -24.69
N LEU A 861 10.75 -48.42 -24.43
CA LEU A 861 11.65 -47.42 -25.02
C LEU A 861 12.03 -47.89 -26.42
N ASP A 862 11.59 -47.19 -27.47
CA ASP A 862 11.88 -47.54 -28.88
C ASP A 862 13.37 -47.33 -29.20
N THR A 863 13.98 -48.21 -30.00
CA THR A 863 15.41 -48.14 -30.40
C THR A 863 15.70 -48.25 -31.91
N GLY A 864 14.71 -48.02 -32.79
CA GLY A 864 15.00 -47.85 -34.23
C GLY A 864 13.79 -47.89 -35.18
N PRO A 865 13.98 -47.58 -36.49
CA PRO A 865 12.89 -47.33 -37.42
C PRO A 865 12.06 -48.60 -37.73
N VAL A 866 10.79 -48.58 -37.33
CA VAL A 866 9.78 -49.59 -37.71
C VAL A 866 9.52 -49.50 -39.22
N ALA A 867 9.63 -50.64 -39.92
CA ALA A 867 9.32 -50.70 -41.35
C ALA A 867 7.82 -50.45 -41.60
N ASN A 868 7.51 -49.37 -42.33
CA ASN A 868 6.17 -48.99 -42.78
C ASN A 868 5.33 -50.19 -43.28
N VAL A 869 4.33 -50.59 -42.50
CA VAL A 869 3.16 -51.32 -43.01
C VAL A 869 2.08 -50.27 -43.27
N LEU A 870 1.70 -50.14 -44.54
CA LEU A 870 0.80 -49.12 -45.08
C LEU A 870 -0.54 -49.02 -44.33
N PRO A 871 -1.10 -47.81 -44.13
CA PRO A 871 -2.44 -47.66 -43.58
C PRO A 871 -3.49 -48.01 -44.65
N PHE A 872 -4.51 -48.75 -44.22
CA PHE A 872 -5.68 -49.13 -45.01
C PHE A 872 -6.52 -47.90 -45.39
N ASP A 873 -6.78 -47.78 -46.69
CA ASP A 873 -7.88 -47.01 -47.28
C ASP A 873 -9.22 -47.73 -47.02
N MET A 874 -10.13 -47.02 -46.32
CA MET A 874 -11.61 -47.01 -46.42
C MET A 874 -12.46 -48.27 -46.08
N PRO A 875 -13.76 -48.11 -45.73
CA PRO A 875 -14.51 -46.93 -45.26
C PRO A 875 -15.04 -47.03 -43.81
#